data_AF-A0A507DQI0-F1
#
_entry.id   AF-A0A507DQI0-F1
#
_cell.length_a   1.000
_cell.length_b   1.000
_cell.length_c   1.000
_cell.angle_alpha   90.00
_cell.angle_beta   90.00
_cell.angle_gamma   90.00
#
_symmetry.space_group_name_H-M   'P 1'
#
loop_
_entity.id
_entity.type
_entity.pdbx_description
1 polymer ?
#
loop_
_entity_poly.entity_id
_entity_poly.type
_entity_poly.pdbx_seq_one_letter_code
_entity_poly.pdbx_strand_id
1 'polypeptide(L)'
;MFGIEEHVRKGHFPHWFKGGMDYVGPLPDLEDYGFDAYPVDKRLEARKWYKRLLRSSRDGTYVFDYKKELVEYCKNDVDILAASIKLFKELLLLATDGNIDPWAYPTIASACMSTYRSMFMPEESIPTVHTDGARRYSEKSIKWLEYLRDTQYADMQHSLRGREKWIKRDGGKKFFVDGFSPSSNTVFEFNGCEFHGCDVCKDPKAKNHKGYTYESLQRYTLDKKTELLTLGYKYVSISECAFEADCSLLEYMINNDIDLEYTKPLDPRDAFFGGRTNASKLYYKCNPDEQIKYCDFTSLYPYINATGEYPAYSHPTRILHNFDSKLEYKGFIKCHILAPRSLYHPVLPCKLLGKTMFVLCKKCAIAGTKTCCHDDLDRAIVGTWAMPEIKLALEKGYKVTKIYEVLHFERTSNLLFKDYINNFLKIKQEASGYPAWCKTKEDQQKYIDDYLQKQGIQLDAEKIIYNEGLRCVAKLMLNSLWGKFGQKNNQKQHITINVEEDPDQYYNIMFNDAYVIHDIVDYNNQRTIDMSYSLKKIAVKDDKNTSIYIAAYTTAMARCKLYSVLDILGYRVVYYDTDSIIYVDDMDNTYATQLPYGDYLGDLTDELKKDHIDEWVSEGPKNYSYVTRKGKAKTVCKGFALSYENSLQLGHHNMKDIVFGNEDAVAFKFREIAVSRTHVVSNKQKPIVIENENSSKKYKFVYDKRVVQDFNSASKGLLSVDKLYQRLKGKGITKKDISTFIKDQEVAQVHKRLPKPTYLHIVANHINHIWQTDLCDMSKYAKSNKGYTFLLCIVDVYSRYAYVFPLKTKSKLAVAKCFEQLFAQRKPLNITSDQVGDHTKMGLVERFNRTLKSLIARYMTAFRTKNYIDALPDLVMNYNTSFHTTLGKAPAEVKDGRSCADIKDADIFTKGYVAKWSTSVYQIVNVDGFKFIVAGANGVDLKRRFRHYELQKVNKAVTANLDDPKVKRTRTQAQAARELKELPITTKLPTRLRSEKAIKGTRPKGTFMHVEIPTTRPLKK
;
A
#
# COMPACT_ATOMS: atom_id res chain seq x y z
N MET A 1 -7.47 -26.47 30.55
CA MET A 1 -7.06 -26.74 29.16
C MET A 1 -7.43 -28.16 28.75
N PHE A 2 -7.23 -29.17 29.62
CA PHE A 2 -7.73 -30.53 29.37
C PHE A 2 -8.60 -31.11 30.50
N GLY A 3 -9.11 -30.29 31.43
CA GLY A 3 -9.99 -30.78 32.50
C GLY A 3 -9.40 -31.83 33.45
N ILE A 4 -8.06 -31.94 33.55
CA ILE A 4 -7.39 -32.88 34.46
C ILE A 4 -7.48 -32.32 35.89
N GLU A 5 -8.62 -32.55 36.56
CA GLU A 5 -8.82 -32.12 37.95
C GLU A 5 -8.41 -33.20 38.96
N GLU A 6 -8.54 -34.49 38.60
CA GLU A 6 -8.31 -35.63 39.51
C GLU A 6 -6.82 -35.95 39.79
N HIS A 7 -5.88 -35.40 39.02
CA HIS A 7 -4.44 -35.69 39.17
C HIS A 7 -3.60 -34.49 39.66
N VAL A 8 -4.21 -33.37 40.06
CA VAL A 8 -3.49 -32.11 40.23
C VAL A 8 -3.55 -31.60 41.67
N ARG A 9 -2.50 -31.87 42.46
CA ARG A 9 -2.17 -31.03 43.63
C ARG A 9 -1.48 -29.76 43.13
N LYS A 10 -2.24 -28.72 42.76
CA LYS A 10 -1.62 -27.48 42.25
C LYS A 10 -1.00 -26.67 43.41
N GLY A 11 0.26 -26.98 43.75
CA GLY A 11 1.09 -26.20 44.68
C GLY A 11 1.97 -25.18 43.96
N HIS A 12 2.64 -24.29 44.71
CA HIS A 12 3.69 -23.41 44.20
C HIS A 12 5.01 -23.72 44.91
N PHE A 13 6.15 -23.54 44.23
CA PHE A 13 7.47 -23.82 44.79
C PHE A 13 8.27 -22.53 45.07
N PRO A 14 9.02 -22.45 46.19
CA PRO A 14 9.78 -21.26 46.56
C PRO A 14 11.13 -21.20 45.84
N HIS A 15 11.10 -20.77 44.57
CA HIS A 15 12.26 -20.79 43.67
C HIS A 15 13.46 -19.93 44.12
N TRP A 16 13.27 -18.98 45.04
CA TRP A 16 14.34 -18.08 45.52
C TRP A 16 14.79 -18.36 46.94
N PHE A 17 14.25 -19.41 47.56
CA PHE A 17 14.60 -19.78 48.92
C PHE A 17 16.06 -20.23 49.03
N LYS A 18 16.76 -19.77 50.06
CA LYS A 18 18.21 -19.96 50.25
C LYS A 18 18.58 -20.97 51.35
N GLY A 19 17.61 -21.71 51.90
CA GLY A 19 17.83 -22.58 53.07
C GLY A 19 18.67 -23.85 52.83
N GLY A 20 19.13 -24.12 51.61
CA GLY A 20 19.86 -25.34 51.27
C GLY A 20 18.93 -26.55 51.06
N MET A 21 19.46 -27.64 50.47
CA MET A 21 18.62 -28.81 50.11
C MET A 21 18.07 -29.59 51.29
N ASP A 22 18.74 -29.56 52.44
CA ASP A 22 18.34 -30.31 53.64
C ASP A 22 17.47 -29.50 54.62
N TYR A 23 16.95 -28.35 54.19
CA TYR A 23 16.11 -27.50 55.02
C TYR A 23 14.79 -28.18 55.38
N VAL A 24 14.53 -28.28 56.69
CA VAL A 24 13.25 -28.69 57.28
C VAL A 24 12.88 -27.66 58.35
N GLY A 25 11.76 -26.97 58.20
CA GLY A 25 11.40 -25.89 59.11
C GLY A 25 10.11 -25.14 58.74
N PRO A 26 9.95 -23.91 59.25
CA PRO A 26 8.85 -23.03 58.88
C PRO A 26 8.76 -22.80 57.37
N LEU A 27 7.54 -22.53 56.89
CA LEU A 27 7.28 -22.19 55.49
C LEU A 27 8.15 -20.98 55.05
N PRO A 28 8.79 -21.04 53.86
CA PRO A 28 9.52 -19.91 53.28
C PRO A 28 8.68 -18.64 53.16
N ASP A 29 9.34 -17.49 53.11
CA ASP A 29 8.66 -16.21 53.03
C ASP A 29 7.95 -16.05 51.68
N LEU A 30 6.91 -15.22 51.66
CA LEU A 30 6.12 -14.98 50.45
C LEU A 30 6.99 -14.53 49.27
N GLU A 31 8.06 -13.78 49.56
CA GLU A 31 9.00 -13.28 48.56
C GLU A 31 9.74 -14.41 47.85
N ASP A 32 10.04 -15.52 48.53
CA ASP A 32 10.80 -16.64 47.98
C ASP A 32 10.09 -17.39 46.83
N TYR A 33 8.77 -17.21 46.71
CA TYR A 33 7.94 -17.83 45.68
C TYR A 33 7.83 -17.03 44.39
N GLY A 34 8.24 -15.75 44.40
CA GLY A 34 8.28 -14.93 43.20
C GLY A 34 6.95 -14.67 42.49
N PHE A 35 5.85 -14.60 43.25
CA PHE A 35 4.52 -14.34 42.70
C PHE A 35 4.38 -13.00 41.95
N ASP A 36 5.30 -12.06 42.12
CA ASP A 36 5.29 -10.80 41.38
C ASP A 36 5.64 -10.97 39.89
N ALA A 37 6.27 -12.10 39.52
CA ALA A 37 6.47 -12.52 38.14
C ALA A 37 5.18 -13.08 37.48
N TYR A 38 4.13 -13.36 38.26
CA TYR A 38 2.89 -13.94 37.74
C TYR A 38 1.97 -12.87 37.15
N PRO A 39 1.06 -13.24 36.22
CA PRO A 39 -0.08 -12.41 35.85
C PRO A 39 -0.90 -11.99 37.08
N VAL A 40 -1.54 -10.82 37.03
CA VAL A 40 -2.22 -10.18 38.17
C VAL A 40 -3.26 -11.10 38.83
N ASP A 41 -4.07 -11.78 38.03
CA ASP A 41 -5.09 -12.74 38.46
C ASP A 41 -4.47 -13.99 39.10
N LYS A 42 -3.43 -14.56 38.48
CA LYS A 42 -2.71 -15.73 38.99
C LYS A 42 -1.94 -15.42 40.27
N ARG A 43 -1.41 -14.22 40.42
CA ARG A 43 -0.80 -13.74 41.66
C ARG A 43 -1.79 -13.71 42.82
N LEU A 44 -3.04 -13.28 42.57
CA LEU A 44 -4.10 -13.28 43.59
C LEU A 44 -4.45 -14.70 44.03
N GLU A 45 -4.58 -15.63 43.08
CA GLU A 45 -4.79 -17.06 43.38
C GLU A 45 -3.63 -17.64 44.21
N ALA A 46 -2.39 -17.40 43.79
CA ALA A 46 -1.18 -17.88 44.47
C ALA A 46 -1.05 -17.33 45.90
N ARG A 47 -1.34 -16.03 46.10
CA ARG A 47 -1.36 -15.42 47.44
C ARG A 47 -2.45 -15.99 48.34
N LYS A 48 -3.62 -16.33 47.80
CA LYS A 48 -4.68 -17.02 48.56
C LYS A 48 -4.22 -18.41 48.97
N TRP A 49 -3.56 -19.14 48.08
CA TRP A 49 -2.95 -20.43 48.39
C TRP A 49 -1.90 -20.31 49.50
N TYR A 50 -0.94 -19.39 49.38
CA TYR A 50 0.11 -19.19 50.38
C TYR A 50 -0.46 -18.82 51.75
N LYS A 51 -1.49 -17.95 51.80
CA LYS A 51 -2.16 -17.60 53.06
C LYS A 51 -2.81 -18.81 53.74
N ARG A 52 -3.33 -19.78 52.99
CA ARG A 52 -3.86 -21.02 53.57
C ARG A 52 -2.73 -21.87 54.13
N LEU A 53 -1.65 -22.07 53.37
CA LEU A 53 -0.50 -22.87 53.79
C LEU A 53 0.23 -22.26 54.99
N LEU A 54 0.36 -20.93 55.04
CA LEU A 54 0.96 -20.21 56.16
C LEU A 54 0.16 -20.38 57.46
N ARG A 55 -1.19 -20.48 57.38
CA ARG A 55 -2.02 -20.79 58.56
C ARG A 55 -1.70 -22.19 59.09
N SER A 56 -1.65 -23.17 58.18
CA SER A 56 -1.27 -24.56 58.50
C SER A 56 0.18 -24.70 58.98
N SER A 57 1.09 -23.80 58.57
CA SER A 57 2.45 -23.80 59.09
C SER A 57 2.50 -23.21 60.52
N ARG A 58 1.71 -22.17 60.80
CA ARG A 58 1.66 -21.50 62.10
C ARG A 58 0.94 -22.32 63.19
N ASP A 59 -0.03 -23.14 62.81
CA ASP A 59 -0.72 -24.06 63.74
C ASP A 59 0.01 -25.40 63.93
N GLY A 60 1.19 -25.57 63.30
CA GLY A 60 2.04 -26.76 63.41
C GLY A 60 1.57 -27.95 62.58
N THR A 61 0.49 -27.82 61.80
CA THR A 61 -0.04 -28.92 60.96
C THR A 61 0.74 -29.13 59.66
N TYR A 62 1.62 -28.20 59.29
CA TYR A 62 2.47 -28.27 58.10
C TYR A 62 3.90 -27.81 58.39
N VAL A 63 4.87 -28.67 58.11
CA VAL A 63 6.32 -28.37 58.17
C VAL A 63 6.86 -28.43 56.75
N PHE A 64 7.59 -27.39 56.34
CA PHE A 64 8.17 -27.33 55.01
C PHE A 64 9.49 -28.12 54.98
N ASP A 65 9.56 -29.11 54.10
CA ASP A 65 10.74 -29.92 53.81
C ASP A 65 11.15 -29.67 52.36
N TYR A 66 12.26 -28.96 52.16
CA TYR A 66 12.65 -28.47 50.84
C TYR A 66 12.86 -29.61 49.83
N LYS A 67 13.52 -30.69 50.24
CA LYS A 67 13.83 -31.82 49.36
C LYS A 67 12.57 -32.58 48.99
N LYS A 68 11.68 -32.83 49.95
CA LYS A 68 10.41 -33.51 49.72
C LYS A 68 9.50 -32.71 48.80
N GLU A 69 9.35 -31.42 49.05
CA GLU A 69 8.53 -30.51 48.25
C GLU A 69 9.08 -30.37 46.82
N LEU A 70 10.40 -30.30 46.65
CA LEU A 70 11.02 -30.23 45.32
C LEU A 70 10.75 -31.49 44.50
N VAL A 71 10.90 -32.67 45.12
CA VAL A 71 10.62 -33.95 44.46
C VAL A 71 9.15 -34.07 44.10
N GLU A 72 8.23 -33.71 45.00
CA GLU A 72 6.79 -33.76 44.74
C GLU A 72 6.39 -32.77 43.64
N TYR A 73 6.95 -31.55 43.66
CA TYR A 73 6.75 -30.54 42.61
C TYR A 73 7.19 -31.06 41.23
N CYS A 74 8.42 -31.59 41.12
CA CYS A 74 8.95 -32.11 39.85
C CYS A 74 8.17 -33.33 39.34
N LYS A 75 7.77 -34.25 40.22
CA LYS A 75 6.95 -35.42 39.82
C LYS A 75 5.61 -34.98 39.28
N ASN A 76 4.93 -34.08 39.99
CA ASN A 76 3.63 -33.57 39.60
C ASN A 76 3.67 -32.82 38.26
N ASP A 77 4.71 -32.02 38.00
CA ASP A 77 4.90 -31.36 36.70
C ASP A 77 5.03 -32.38 35.55
N VAL A 78 5.77 -33.49 35.76
CA VAL A 78 5.92 -34.58 34.78
C VAL A 78 4.60 -35.36 34.62
N ASP A 79 3.91 -35.68 35.70
CA ASP A 79 2.65 -36.43 35.68
C ASP A 79 1.55 -35.64 34.96
N ILE A 80 1.46 -34.33 35.21
CA ILE A 80 0.53 -33.42 34.50
C ILE A 80 0.84 -33.40 33.01
N LEU A 81 2.11 -33.33 32.63
CA LEU A 81 2.52 -33.33 31.23
C LEU A 81 2.18 -34.66 30.55
N ALA A 82 2.49 -35.79 31.19
CA ALA A 82 2.21 -37.12 30.69
C ALA A 82 0.69 -37.35 30.51
N ALA A 83 -0.11 -37.01 31.53
CA ALA A 83 -1.57 -37.09 31.47
C ALA A 83 -2.15 -36.19 30.37
N SER A 84 -1.63 -34.96 30.22
CA SER A 84 -2.06 -34.02 29.18
C SER A 84 -1.75 -34.54 27.78
N ILE A 85 -0.57 -35.13 27.56
CA ILE A 85 -0.17 -35.69 26.26
C ILE A 85 -1.01 -36.92 25.92
N LYS A 86 -1.27 -37.81 26.89
CA LYS A 86 -2.11 -38.99 26.70
C LYS A 86 -3.53 -38.59 26.29
N LEU A 87 -4.14 -37.67 27.03
CA LEU A 87 -5.49 -37.17 26.74
C LEU A 87 -5.54 -36.42 25.40
N PHE A 88 -4.52 -35.63 25.07
CA PHE A 88 -4.41 -34.99 23.76
C PHE A 88 -4.41 -36.04 22.61
N LYS A 89 -3.66 -37.14 22.77
CA LYS A 89 -3.65 -38.23 21.79
C LYS A 89 -5.03 -38.86 21.62
N GLU A 90 -5.68 -39.22 22.71
CA GLU A 90 -7.02 -39.83 22.70
C GLU A 90 -8.04 -38.92 22.01
N LEU A 91 -8.03 -37.62 22.32
CA LEU A 91 -8.93 -36.64 21.73
C LEU A 91 -8.65 -36.37 20.25
N LEU A 92 -7.39 -36.38 19.80
CA LEU A 92 -7.07 -36.24 18.38
C LEU A 92 -7.47 -37.47 17.58
N LEU A 93 -7.25 -38.67 18.13
CA LEU A 93 -7.74 -39.91 17.53
C LEU A 93 -9.26 -39.87 17.39
N LEU A 94 -9.98 -39.46 18.45
CA LEU A 94 -11.41 -39.27 18.40
C LEU A 94 -11.83 -38.26 17.32
N ALA A 95 -11.16 -37.10 17.24
CA ALA A 95 -11.49 -36.06 16.26
C ALA A 95 -11.15 -36.42 14.80
N THR A 96 -10.40 -37.51 14.57
CA THR A 96 -9.98 -37.98 13.25
C THR A 96 -10.47 -39.40 12.94
N ASP A 97 -11.43 -39.90 13.72
CA ASP A 97 -11.99 -41.26 13.62
C ASP A 97 -10.91 -42.34 13.61
N GLY A 98 -9.84 -42.17 14.39
CA GLY A 98 -8.73 -43.09 14.54
C GLY A 98 -7.74 -43.11 13.36
N ASN A 99 -7.95 -42.30 12.31
CA ASN A 99 -7.12 -42.34 11.11
C ASN A 99 -5.71 -41.75 11.31
N ILE A 100 -5.51 -40.91 12.34
CA ILE A 100 -4.28 -40.12 12.51
C ILE A 100 -3.76 -40.24 13.94
N ASP A 101 -2.64 -40.94 14.11
CA ASP A 101 -1.89 -40.91 15.37
C ASP A 101 -1.04 -39.63 15.46
N PRO A 102 -1.29 -38.73 16.43
CA PRO A 102 -0.47 -37.52 16.60
C PRO A 102 1.01 -37.82 16.78
N TRP A 103 1.38 -38.97 17.36
CA TRP A 103 2.77 -39.30 17.66
C TRP A 103 3.59 -39.68 16.43
N ALA A 104 2.94 -39.97 15.31
CA ALA A 104 3.62 -40.11 14.03
C ALA A 104 4.14 -38.77 13.48
N TYR A 105 3.79 -37.63 14.12
CA TYR A 105 4.10 -36.30 13.62
C TYR A 105 4.77 -35.43 14.70
N PRO A 106 5.90 -34.76 14.37
CA PRO A 106 6.63 -33.95 15.35
C PRO A 106 5.94 -32.61 15.67
N THR A 107 4.94 -32.20 14.89
CA THR A 107 4.24 -30.92 15.08
C THR A 107 2.76 -31.06 14.77
N ILE A 108 1.93 -30.26 15.45
CA ILE A 108 0.49 -30.19 15.19
C ILE A 108 0.18 -29.85 13.73
N ALA A 109 0.94 -28.93 13.11
CA ALA A 109 0.74 -28.57 11.70
C ALA A 109 1.01 -29.74 10.75
N SER A 110 1.98 -30.61 11.06
CA SER A 110 2.20 -31.85 10.31
C SER A 110 1.07 -32.85 10.50
N ALA A 111 0.56 -33.01 11.72
CA ALA A 111 -0.62 -33.85 11.98
C ALA A 111 -1.84 -33.33 11.21
N CYS A 112 -2.14 -32.02 11.25
CA CYS A 112 -3.22 -31.41 10.48
C CYS A 112 -3.08 -31.65 8.97
N MET A 113 -1.86 -31.51 8.44
CA MET A 113 -1.59 -31.76 7.02
C MET A 113 -1.81 -33.22 6.66
N SER A 114 -1.38 -34.16 7.50
CA SER A 114 -1.65 -35.58 7.27
C SER A 114 -3.14 -35.87 7.33
N THR A 115 -3.86 -35.37 8.33
CA THR A 115 -5.32 -35.47 8.40
C THR A 115 -5.98 -34.95 7.14
N TYR A 116 -5.59 -33.75 6.69
CA TYR A 116 -6.13 -33.17 5.46
C TYR A 116 -5.85 -34.05 4.24
N ARG A 117 -4.60 -34.50 4.05
CA ARG A 117 -4.21 -35.34 2.91
C ARG A 117 -4.87 -36.71 2.90
N SER A 118 -5.03 -37.34 4.07
CA SER A 118 -5.57 -38.69 4.18
C SER A 118 -7.10 -38.74 4.11
N MET A 119 -7.79 -37.69 4.57
CA MET A 119 -9.25 -37.72 4.76
C MET A 119 -10.01 -36.72 3.90
N PHE A 120 -9.40 -35.62 3.42
CA PHE A 120 -10.15 -34.48 2.88
C PHE A 120 -9.61 -33.91 1.56
N MET A 121 -8.33 -34.11 1.23
CA MET A 121 -7.72 -33.55 0.03
C MET A 121 -8.22 -34.31 -1.21
N PRO A 122 -8.86 -33.63 -2.18
CA PRO A 122 -9.23 -34.28 -3.43
C PRO A 122 -7.99 -34.67 -4.25
N GLU A 123 -8.08 -35.74 -5.03
CA GLU A 123 -6.98 -36.19 -5.90
C GLU A 123 -6.57 -35.10 -6.90
N GLU A 124 -5.25 -35.00 -7.16
CA GLU A 124 -4.64 -34.07 -8.13
C GLU A 124 -5.08 -32.58 -7.98
N SER A 125 -5.48 -32.17 -6.77
CA SER A 125 -6.15 -30.89 -6.56
C SER A 125 -5.24 -29.70 -6.30
N ILE A 126 -4.12 -29.87 -5.58
CA ILE A 126 -3.23 -28.77 -5.18
C ILE A 126 -1.95 -28.79 -6.01
N PRO A 127 -1.68 -27.74 -6.81
CA PRO A 127 -0.44 -27.64 -7.56
C PRO A 127 0.74 -27.38 -6.62
N THR A 128 1.80 -28.16 -6.81
CA THR A 128 3.12 -27.94 -6.20
C THR A 128 3.91 -26.92 -7.01
N VAL A 129 4.81 -26.20 -6.35
CA VAL A 129 5.82 -25.40 -7.05
C VAL A 129 6.85 -26.39 -7.57
N HIS A 130 6.83 -26.69 -8.86
CA HIS A 130 7.93 -27.40 -9.49
C HIS A 130 9.01 -26.38 -9.83
N THR A 131 10.15 -26.45 -9.13
CA THR A 131 11.36 -25.73 -9.53
C THR A 131 12.06 -26.37 -10.73
N ASP A 132 11.57 -27.51 -11.20
CA ASP A 132 12.05 -28.19 -12.40
C ASP A 132 11.86 -27.31 -13.64
N GLY A 133 12.96 -26.73 -14.09
CA GLY A 133 13.04 -25.94 -15.31
C GLY A 133 13.26 -24.44 -15.10
N ALA A 134 13.35 -23.94 -13.86
CA ALA A 134 13.96 -22.63 -13.62
C ALA A 134 15.48 -22.75 -13.85
N ARG A 135 15.88 -22.79 -15.13
CA ARG A 135 17.28 -22.81 -15.50
C ARG A 135 17.95 -21.54 -15.00
N ARG A 136 19.10 -21.78 -14.37
CA ARG A 136 19.88 -20.78 -13.66
C ARG A 136 20.59 -19.92 -14.69
N TYR A 137 20.25 -18.64 -14.73
CA TYR A 137 21.05 -17.61 -15.37
C TYR A 137 21.73 -16.78 -14.30
N SER A 138 22.92 -16.26 -14.59
CA SER A 138 23.58 -15.28 -13.73
C SER A 138 22.80 -13.95 -13.79
N GLU A 139 22.63 -13.26 -12.65
CA GLU A 139 22.07 -11.91 -12.64
C GLU A 139 22.90 -10.95 -13.52
N LYS A 140 24.22 -11.19 -13.58
CA LYS A 140 25.15 -10.45 -14.45
C LYS A 140 24.94 -10.76 -15.94
N SER A 141 24.66 -12.02 -16.28
CA SER A 141 24.31 -12.42 -17.65
C SER A 141 23.07 -11.68 -18.16
N ILE A 142 22.00 -11.66 -17.36
CA ILE A 142 20.76 -10.96 -17.74
C ILE A 142 20.96 -9.45 -17.91
N LYS A 143 21.74 -8.81 -17.04
CA LYS A 143 22.07 -7.37 -17.15
C LYS A 143 22.64 -7.05 -18.52
N TRP A 144 23.64 -7.82 -18.91
CA TRP A 144 24.32 -7.67 -20.18
C TRP A 144 23.38 -7.88 -21.37
N LEU A 145 22.56 -8.94 -21.33
CA LEU A 145 21.62 -9.25 -22.42
C LEU A 145 20.49 -8.21 -22.55
N GLU A 146 19.94 -7.70 -21.45
CA GLU A 146 18.95 -6.62 -21.50
C GLU A 146 19.56 -5.31 -22.05
N TYR A 147 20.80 -4.98 -21.67
CA TYR A 147 21.53 -3.84 -22.25
C TYR A 147 21.68 -3.95 -23.77
N LEU A 148 22.16 -5.10 -24.25
CA LEU A 148 22.35 -5.32 -25.69
C LEU A 148 21.03 -5.27 -26.45
N ARG A 149 19.95 -5.77 -25.86
CA ARG A 149 18.63 -5.71 -26.48
C ARG A 149 18.14 -4.27 -26.62
N ASP A 150 18.21 -3.49 -25.54
CA ASP A 150 17.66 -2.12 -25.51
C ASP A 150 18.46 -1.15 -26.38
N THR A 151 19.74 -1.44 -26.60
CA THR A 151 20.62 -0.58 -27.41
C THR A 151 20.73 -1.02 -28.86
N GLN A 152 20.81 -2.33 -29.15
CA GLN A 152 21.26 -2.83 -30.46
C GLN A 152 20.37 -3.95 -31.04
N TYR A 153 19.77 -4.81 -30.20
CA TYR A 153 19.14 -6.06 -30.64
C TYR A 153 17.73 -6.25 -30.07
N ALA A 154 16.77 -5.42 -30.47
CA ALA A 154 15.41 -5.36 -29.90
C ALA A 154 14.64 -6.70 -29.87
N ASP A 155 14.98 -7.65 -30.76
CA ASP A 155 14.33 -8.96 -30.90
C ASP A 155 15.04 -10.09 -30.13
N MET A 156 16.06 -9.77 -29.33
CA MET A 156 16.85 -10.75 -28.58
C MET A 156 15.98 -11.57 -27.61
N GLN A 157 16.08 -12.90 -27.76
CA GLN A 157 15.49 -13.92 -26.90
C GLN A 157 16.51 -14.40 -25.88
N HIS A 158 16.09 -14.56 -24.62
CA HIS A 158 16.92 -15.12 -23.56
C HIS A 158 16.05 -15.72 -22.45
N SER A 159 16.69 -16.20 -21.38
CA SER A 159 16.05 -16.88 -20.24
C SER A 159 14.82 -16.17 -19.64
N LEU A 160 14.74 -14.84 -19.67
CA LEU A 160 13.58 -14.09 -19.17
C LEU A 160 12.54 -13.74 -20.25
N ARG A 161 12.88 -13.86 -21.54
CA ARG A 161 12.05 -13.37 -22.65
C ARG A 161 12.03 -14.34 -23.82
N GLY A 162 11.16 -15.35 -23.71
CA GLY A 162 10.91 -16.32 -24.79
C GLY A 162 11.55 -17.70 -24.61
N ARG A 163 12.20 -17.95 -23.46
CA ARG A 163 13.10 -19.10 -23.18
C ARG A 163 14.39 -19.04 -24.01
N GLU A 164 15.46 -19.63 -23.48
CA GLU A 164 16.73 -19.78 -24.20
C GLU A 164 16.55 -20.65 -25.46
N LYS A 165 17.16 -20.23 -26.57
CA LYS A 165 17.18 -21.03 -27.80
C LYS A 165 18.07 -22.26 -27.60
N TRP A 166 17.59 -23.42 -28.03
CA TRP A 166 18.43 -24.62 -28.16
C TRP A 166 19.04 -24.69 -29.56
N ILE A 167 20.29 -25.09 -29.64
CA ILE A 167 21.02 -25.34 -30.88
C ILE A 167 21.38 -26.83 -30.91
N LYS A 168 21.17 -27.46 -32.07
CA LYS A 168 21.55 -28.86 -32.30
C LYS A 168 23.03 -28.92 -32.68
N ARG A 169 23.77 -29.81 -32.03
CA ARG A 169 25.12 -30.24 -32.41
C ARG A 169 25.08 -31.16 -33.62
N ASP A 170 26.22 -31.27 -34.30
CA ASP A 170 26.48 -32.42 -35.15
C ASP A 170 26.46 -33.69 -34.30
N GLY A 171 25.58 -34.63 -34.64
CA GLY A 171 25.30 -35.84 -33.84
C GLY A 171 24.05 -35.78 -32.95
N GLY A 172 23.21 -34.74 -33.06
CA GLY A 172 21.84 -34.74 -32.52
C GLY A 172 21.69 -34.34 -31.04
N LYS A 173 22.79 -34.16 -30.30
CA LYS A 173 22.77 -33.57 -28.93
C LYS A 173 22.42 -32.08 -29.01
N LYS A 174 21.74 -31.53 -28.00
CA LYS A 174 21.34 -30.11 -27.94
C LYS A 174 22.06 -29.39 -26.81
N PHE A 175 22.50 -28.15 -27.04
CA PHE A 175 22.91 -27.25 -25.97
C PHE A 175 22.17 -25.91 -26.07
N PHE A 176 22.16 -25.19 -24.95
CA PHE A 176 21.44 -23.92 -24.81
C PHE A 176 22.45 -22.78 -24.84
N VAL A 177 21.95 -21.64 -25.29
CA VAL A 177 22.70 -20.39 -25.35
C VAL A 177 22.03 -19.33 -24.48
N ASP A 178 22.82 -18.46 -23.87
CA ASP A 178 22.30 -17.45 -22.92
C ASP A 178 21.38 -16.43 -23.61
N GLY A 179 21.70 -16.02 -24.84
CA GLY A 179 20.87 -15.15 -25.67
C GLY A 179 20.94 -15.46 -27.16
N PHE A 180 19.87 -15.13 -27.90
CA PHE A 180 19.80 -15.30 -29.35
C PHE A 180 18.94 -14.22 -30.01
N SER A 181 19.44 -13.56 -31.05
CA SER A 181 18.65 -12.67 -31.92
C SER A 181 18.32 -13.37 -33.25
N PRO A 182 17.02 -13.64 -33.54
CA PRO A 182 16.59 -14.22 -34.81
C PRO A 182 16.93 -13.36 -36.03
N SER A 183 16.77 -12.04 -35.94
CA SER A 183 16.97 -11.13 -37.07
C SER A 183 18.43 -11.05 -37.52
N SER A 184 19.38 -11.11 -36.57
CA SER A 184 20.81 -11.03 -36.87
C SER A 184 21.52 -12.40 -36.90
N ASN A 185 20.78 -13.49 -36.66
CA ASN A 185 21.30 -14.84 -36.45
C ASN A 185 22.51 -14.88 -35.50
N THR A 186 22.44 -14.11 -34.41
CA THR A 186 23.54 -13.92 -33.45
C THR A 186 23.25 -14.61 -32.12
N VAL A 187 24.24 -15.33 -31.61
CA VAL A 187 24.28 -16.00 -30.31
C VAL A 187 25.11 -15.17 -29.33
N PHE A 188 24.61 -15.03 -28.10
CA PHE A 188 25.23 -14.30 -27.01
C PHE A 188 25.52 -15.26 -25.85
N GLU A 189 26.75 -15.24 -25.32
CA GLU A 189 27.19 -16.08 -24.19
C GLU A 189 27.88 -15.25 -23.11
N PHE A 190 27.46 -15.44 -21.86
CA PHE A 190 28.06 -14.81 -20.69
C PHE A 190 28.97 -15.81 -19.97
N ASN A 191 30.28 -15.62 -20.11
CA ASN A 191 31.28 -16.54 -19.59
C ASN A 191 31.61 -16.21 -18.12
N GLY A 192 30.82 -16.77 -17.20
CA GLY A 192 31.12 -16.72 -15.75
C GLY A 192 32.52 -17.29 -15.45
N CYS A 193 33.38 -16.51 -14.78
CA CYS A 193 34.81 -16.81 -14.66
C CYS A 193 35.07 -18.14 -13.91
N GLU A 194 34.21 -18.47 -12.95
CA GLU A 194 34.25 -19.71 -12.17
C GLU A 194 33.87 -20.97 -12.98
N PHE A 195 33.00 -20.80 -13.97
CA PHE A 195 32.37 -21.91 -14.69
C PHE A 195 32.94 -22.14 -16.09
N HIS A 196 33.55 -21.10 -16.68
CA HIS A 196 34.01 -21.12 -18.06
C HIS A 196 35.53 -20.99 -18.21
N GLY A 197 36.28 -20.77 -17.11
CA GLY A 197 37.73 -20.63 -17.15
C GLY A 197 38.18 -19.32 -17.79
N CYS A 198 38.40 -18.30 -16.96
CA CYS A 198 38.88 -17.00 -17.44
C CYS A 198 40.42 -16.94 -17.41
N ASP A 199 41.03 -16.67 -18.56
CA ASP A 199 42.47 -16.45 -18.74
C ASP A 199 43.03 -15.21 -18.05
N VAL A 200 42.17 -14.24 -17.72
CA VAL A 200 42.60 -12.98 -17.08
C VAL A 200 42.67 -13.10 -15.55
N CYS A 201 41.66 -13.72 -14.92
CA CYS A 201 41.50 -13.65 -13.46
C CYS A 201 41.53 -15.01 -12.75
N LYS A 202 41.72 -16.12 -13.47
CA LYS A 202 41.84 -17.47 -12.89
C LYS A 202 43.17 -18.09 -13.30
N ASP A 203 43.82 -18.77 -12.35
CA ASP A 203 45.00 -19.58 -12.65
C ASP A 203 44.59 -20.82 -13.48
N PRO A 204 45.12 -21.03 -14.69
CA PRO A 204 44.77 -22.17 -15.54
C PRO A 204 44.91 -23.53 -14.85
N LYS A 205 45.87 -23.67 -13.93
CA LYS A 205 46.15 -24.93 -13.21
C LYS A 205 45.27 -25.12 -11.97
N ALA A 206 44.64 -24.06 -11.46
CA ALA A 206 43.73 -24.16 -10.33
C ALA A 206 42.43 -24.87 -10.73
N LYS A 207 41.80 -25.53 -9.76
CA LYS A 207 40.52 -26.20 -9.93
C LYS A 207 39.36 -25.34 -9.44
N ASN A 208 38.24 -25.40 -10.14
CA ASN A 208 36.99 -24.82 -9.66
C ASN A 208 36.33 -25.71 -8.58
N HIS A 209 35.25 -25.21 -7.98
CA HIS A 209 34.45 -25.93 -6.96
C HIS A 209 33.87 -27.30 -7.41
N LYS A 210 33.91 -27.62 -8.71
CA LYS A 210 33.50 -28.92 -9.26
C LYS A 210 34.68 -29.84 -9.60
N GLY A 211 35.91 -29.43 -9.25
CA GLY A 211 37.13 -30.21 -9.46
C GLY A 211 37.73 -30.12 -10.86
N TYR A 212 37.18 -29.30 -11.77
CA TYR A 212 37.71 -29.08 -13.11
C TYR A 212 38.79 -27.99 -13.11
N THR A 213 39.88 -28.18 -13.85
CA THR A 213 40.88 -27.12 -14.01
C THR A 213 40.32 -25.98 -14.86
N TYR A 214 40.68 -24.74 -14.56
CA TYR A 214 40.21 -23.60 -15.36
C TYR A 214 40.65 -23.68 -16.82
N GLU A 215 41.83 -24.26 -17.10
CA GLU A 215 42.26 -24.57 -18.47
C GLU A 215 41.28 -25.50 -19.20
N SER A 216 40.78 -26.55 -18.53
CA SER A 216 39.83 -27.49 -19.14
C SER A 216 38.47 -26.83 -19.45
N LEU A 217 38.01 -25.95 -18.56
CA LEU A 217 36.77 -25.18 -18.75
C LEU A 217 36.89 -24.17 -19.88
N GLN A 218 38.07 -23.52 -19.98
CA GLN A 218 38.36 -22.59 -21.06
C GLN A 218 38.36 -23.29 -22.42
N ARG A 219 39.00 -24.46 -22.49
CA ARG A 219 39.01 -25.30 -23.71
C ARG A 219 37.59 -25.67 -24.13
N TYR A 220 36.76 -26.13 -23.19
CA TYR A 220 35.35 -26.43 -23.46
C TYR A 220 34.56 -25.21 -23.99
N THR A 221 34.80 -24.03 -23.42
CA THR A 221 34.17 -22.78 -23.85
C THR A 221 34.58 -22.40 -25.27
N LEU A 222 35.87 -22.59 -25.61
CA LEU A 222 36.40 -22.32 -26.95
C LEU A 222 35.87 -23.32 -27.99
N ASP A 223 35.74 -24.59 -27.62
CA ASP A 223 35.17 -25.64 -28.47
C ASP A 223 33.71 -25.32 -28.80
N LYS A 224 32.91 -24.93 -27.79
CA LYS A 224 31.52 -24.49 -27.97
C LYS A 224 31.41 -23.27 -28.91
N LYS A 225 32.31 -22.29 -28.75
CA LYS A 225 32.37 -21.12 -29.64
C LYS A 225 32.66 -21.53 -31.08
N THR A 226 33.65 -22.40 -31.28
CA THR A 226 34.03 -22.90 -32.61
C THR A 226 32.87 -23.64 -33.26
N GLU A 227 32.20 -24.51 -32.50
CA GLU A 227 31.01 -25.24 -32.95
C GLU A 227 29.88 -24.30 -33.43
N LEU A 228 29.59 -23.24 -32.67
CA LEU A 228 28.56 -22.25 -33.03
C LEU A 228 28.89 -21.49 -34.31
N LEU A 229 30.15 -21.12 -34.50
CA LEU A 229 30.63 -20.44 -35.71
C LEU A 229 30.53 -21.35 -36.94
N THR A 230 30.92 -22.63 -36.80
CA THR A 230 30.80 -23.63 -37.87
C THR A 230 29.35 -23.86 -38.29
N LEU A 231 28.40 -23.80 -37.34
CA LEU A 231 26.96 -23.88 -37.60
C LEU A 231 26.37 -22.60 -38.22
N GLY A 232 27.20 -21.59 -38.54
CA GLY A 232 26.80 -20.37 -39.24
C GLY A 232 26.19 -19.28 -38.35
N TYR A 233 26.32 -19.39 -37.03
CA TYR A 233 25.88 -18.35 -36.10
C TYR A 233 26.96 -17.28 -35.91
N LYS A 234 26.54 -16.02 -35.80
CA LYS A 234 27.43 -14.97 -35.27
C LYS A 234 27.55 -15.15 -33.76
N TYR A 235 28.73 -14.93 -33.20
CA TYR A 235 29.01 -15.19 -31.79
C TYR A 235 29.52 -13.94 -31.08
N VAL A 236 28.84 -13.55 -30.00
CA VAL A 236 29.24 -12.44 -29.12
C VAL A 236 29.33 -12.97 -27.69
N SER A 237 30.41 -12.67 -26.98
CA SER A 237 30.57 -13.11 -25.59
C SER A 237 31.26 -12.08 -24.75
N ILE A 238 30.99 -12.09 -23.45
CA ILE A 238 31.72 -11.32 -22.44
C ILE A 238 32.09 -12.22 -21.27
N SER A 239 33.28 -12.05 -20.69
CA SER A 239 33.65 -12.71 -19.44
C SER A 239 33.13 -11.92 -18.25
N GLU A 240 32.88 -12.60 -17.13
CA GLU A 240 32.34 -11.95 -15.92
C GLU A 240 33.24 -10.83 -15.39
N CYS A 241 34.56 -11.02 -15.36
CA CYS A 241 35.50 -9.97 -14.93
C CYS A 241 35.56 -8.79 -15.91
N ALA A 242 35.45 -9.03 -17.22
CA ALA A 242 35.39 -7.95 -18.21
C ALA A 242 34.08 -7.16 -18.09
N PHE A 243 32.98 -7.86 -17.82
CA PHE A 243 31.69 -7.23 -17.53
C PHE A 243 31.74 -6.36 -16.27
N GLU A 244 32.45 -6.79 -15.23
CA GLU A 244 32.63 -6.01 -14.00
C GLU A 244 33.54 -4.78 -14.17
N ALA A 245 34.49 -4.84 -15.12
CA ALA A 245 35.40 -3.74 -15.41
C ALA A 245 34.78 -2.65 -16.32
N ASP A 246 33.68 -2.93 -17.01
CA ASP A 246 33.04 -2.00 -17.94
C ASP A 246 32.18 -0.95 -17.21
N CYS A 247 32.78 0.23 -16.98
CA CYS A 247 32.13 1.36 -16.32
C CYS A 247 30.94 1.94 -17.13
N SER A 248 30.95 1.82 -18.46
CA SER A 248 29.90 2.40 -19.32
C SER A 248 28.57 1.68 -19.17
N LEU A 249 28.62 0.38 -18.93
CA LEU A 249 27.46 -0.45 -18.65
C LEU A 249 26.90 -0.20 -17.24
N LEU A 250 27.79 -0.03 -16.26
CA LEU A 250 27.41 0.36 -14.89
C LEU A 250 26.69 1.73 -14.90
N GLU A 251 27.21 2.68 -15.67
CA GLU A 251 26.65 4.00 -15.87
C GLU A 251 25.31 3.96 -16.63
N TYR A 252 25.17 3.12 -17.65
CA TYR A 252 23.87 2.87 -18.33
C TYR A 252 22.83 2.28 -17.36
N MET A 253 23.20 1.32 -16.52
CA MET A 253 22.31 0.71 -15.55
C MET A 253 21.83 1.71 -14.48
N ILE A 254 22.73 2.59 -14.01
CA ILE A 254 22.42 3.66 -13.06
C ILE A 254 21.52 4.72 -13.70
N ASN A 255 21.82 5.13 -14.95
CA ASN A 255 21.11 6.21 -15.63
C ASN A 255 19.73 5.83 -16.17
N ASN A 256 19.49 4.55 -16.46
CA ASN A 256 18.21 4.06 -17.01
C ASN A 256 17.29 3.43 -15.95
N ASP A 257 17.66 3.51 -14.66
CA ASP A 257 16.87 2.98 -13.54
C ASP A 257 16.46 1.51 -13.79
N ILE A 258 17.39 0.71 -14.34
CA ILE A 258 17.18 -0.73 -14.55
C ILE A 258 17.27 -1.39 -13.18
N ASP A 259 16.17 -1.28 -12.44
CA ASP A 259 16.00 -1.93 -11.17
C ASP A 259 15.82 -3.44 -11.43
N LEU A 260 16.88 -4.17 -11.10
CA LEU A 260 17.02 -5.62 -11.30
C LEU A 260 16.04 -6.43 -10.47
N GLU A 261 15.44 -5.81 -9.45
CA GLU A 261 14.33 -6.39 -8.71
C GLU A 261 13.12 -6.62 -9.64
N TYR A 262 12.96 -5.79 -10.68
CA TYR A 262 11.84 -5.84 -11.61
C TYR A 262 12.06 -6.76 -12.82
N THR A 263 13.32 -7.14 -13.12
CA THR A 263 13.64 -8.10 -14.19
C THR A 263 13.58 -9.56 -13.73
N LYS A 264 13.60 -9.83 -12.41
CA LYS A 264 13.42 -11.17 -11.88
C LYS A 264 12.05 -11.76 -12.30
N PRO A 265 11.96 -13.07 -12.59
CA PRO A 265 10.70 -13.77 -12.76
C PRO A 265 9.77 -13.54 -11.58
N LEU A 266 8.48 -13.70 -11.80
CA LEU A 266 7.49 -13.74 -10.74
C LEU A 266 7.82 -14.91 -9.79
N ASP A 267 8.13 -14.58 -8.53
CA ASP A 267 8.15 -15.55 -7.43
C ASP A 267 6.83 -15.43 -6.64
N PRO A 268 5.97 -16.47 -6.61
CA PRO A 268 4.75 -16.47 -5.81
C PRO A 268 4.99 -16.20 -4.32
N ARG A 269 6.19 -16.52 -3.81
CA ARG A 269 6.60 -16.22 -2.42
C ARG A 269 6.62 -14.72 -2.14
N ASP A 270 6.84 -13.89 -3.15
CA ASP A 270 6.83 -12.44 -3.00
C ASP A 270 5.41 -11.91 -2.71
N ALA A 271 4.37 -12.62 -3.20
CA ALA A 271 2.97 -12.35 -2.87
C ALA A 271 2.55 -12.87 -1.48
N PHE A 272 3.42 -13.63 -0.80
CA PHE A 272 3.12 -14.14 0.54
C PHE A 272 3.48 -13.11 1.61
N PHE A 273 2.43 -12.44 2.12
CA PHE A 273 2.48 -11.49 3.22
C PHE A 273 1.66 -12.01 4.40
N GLY A 274 2.01 -11.57 5.62
CA GLY A 274 1.21 -11.87 6.81
C GLY A 274 -0.09 -11.07 6.91
N GLY A 275 -0.69 -11.07 8.10
CA GLY A 275 -1.83 -10.24 8.45
C GLY A 275 -1.54 -8.74 8.41
N ARG A 276 -2.60 -7.94 8.34
CA ARG A 276 -2.54 -6.48 8.36
C ARG A 276 -2.66 -5.99 9.81
N THR A 277 -1.64 -5.28 10.29
CA THR A 277 -1.63 -4.74 11.67
C THR A 277 -1.11 -3.32 11.69
N ASN A 278 -1.90 -2.37 12.23
CA ASN A 278 -1.45 -1.00 12.44
C ASN A 278 -2.32 -0.26 13.47
N ALA A 279 -1.74 0.76 14.10
CA ALA A 279 -2.48 1.76 14.87
C ALA A 279 -2.83 2.94 13.96
N SER A 280 -4.12 3.22 13.83
CA SER A 280 -4.59 4.39 13.08
C SER A 280 -4.55 5.64 13.94
N LYS A 281 -4.82 5.50 15.25
CA LYS A 281 -4.74 6.56 16.27
C LYS A 281 -3.84 6.10 17.43
N LEU A 282 -2.93 6.97 17.86
CA LEU A 282 -2.03 6.71 18.99
C LEU A 282 -2.71 6.97 20.34
N TYR A 283 -3.73 7.84 20.37
CA TYR A 283 -4.52 8.10 21.56
C TYR A 283 -5.94 8.49 21.15
N TYR A 284 -6.92 8.05 21.92
CA TYR A 284 -8.30 8.50 21.79
C TYR A 284 -9.02 8.39 23.13
N LYS A 285 -9.79 9.41 23.48
CA LYS A 285 -10.68 9.40 24.64
C LYS A 285 -12.08 9.77 24.19
N CYS A 286 -13.05 8.93 24.53
CA CYS A 286 -14.43 9.12 24.12
C CYS A 286 -15.03 10.42 24.69
N ASN A 287 -15.78 11.13 23.86
CA ASN A 287 -16.73 12.13 24.34
C ASN A 287 -17.93 11.42 25.01
N PRO A 288 -18.77 12.13 25.80
CA PRO A 288 -19.91 11.51 26.51
C PRO A 288 -20.89 10.75 25.61
N ASP A 289 -20.97 11.13 24.34
CA ASP A 289 -21.82 10.62 23.26
C ASP A 289 -21.10 9.60 22.34
N GLU A 290 -19.86 9.25 22.64
CA GLU A 290 -19.05 8.30 21.88
C GLU A 290 -18.70 7.06 22.70
N GLN A 291 -18.44 5.96 22.00
CA GLN A 291 -17.88 4.74 22.58
C GLN A 291 -16.86 4.13 21.62
N ILE A 292 -15.82 3.49 22.14
CA ILE A 292 -14.92 2.67 21.31
C ILE A 292 -15.33 1.20 21.42
N LYS A 293 -15.65 0.60 20.28
CA LYS A 293 -15.98 -0.82 20.15
C LYS A 293 -14.75 -1.61 19.71
N TYR A 294 -14.72 -2.88 20.11
CA TYR A 294 -13.71 -3.85 19.70
C TYR A 294 -14.45 -5.08 19.17
N CYS A 295 -14.31 -5.31 17.86
CA CYS A 295 -14.77 -6.54 17.23
C CYS A 295 -13.61 -7.40 16.70
N ASP A 296 -13.89 -8.70 16.60
CA ASP A 296 -12.99 -9.70 16.03
C ASP A 296 -13.77 -10.61 15.07
N PHE A 297 -13.14 -11.04 13.98
CA PHE A 297 -13.74 -12.04 13.10
C PHE A 297 -13.70 -13.42 13.75
N THR A 298 -14.84 -14.09 13.86
CA THR A 298 -14.90 -15.47 14.32
C THR A 298 -14.17 -16.39 13.34
N SER A 299 -12.92 -16.73 13.66
CA SER A 299 -12.04 -17.61 12.89
C SER A 299 -11.84 -17.14 11.43
N LEU A 300 -11.21 -15.97 11.24
CA LEU A 300 -10.98 -15.39 9.90
C LEU A 300 -10.32 -16.35 8.89
N TYR A 301 -9.19 -16.97 9.23
CA TYR A 301 -8.51 -17.87 8.28
C TYR A 301 -9.33 -19.13 7.97
N PRO A 302 -9.91 -19.85 8.97
CA PRO A 302 -10.86 -20.93 8.69
C PRO A 302 -12.03 -20.51 7.79
N TYR A 303 -12.60 -19.31 7.99
CA TYR A 303 -13.65 -18.78 7.11
C TYR A 303 -13.15 -18.64 5.66
N ILE A 304 -11.96 -18.07 5.47
CA ILE A 304 -11.36 -17.95 4.14
C ILE A 304 -11.08 -19.32 3.52
N ASN A 305 -10.61 -20.29 4.30
CA ASN A 305 -10.40 -21.64 3.79
C ASN A 305 -11.72 -22.33 3.41
N ALA A 306 -12.82 -22.10 4.14
CA ALA A 306 -14.12 -22.70 3.85
C ALA A 306 -14.84 -22.07 2.65
N THR A 307 -14.62 -20.78 2.39
CA THR A 307 -15.41 -19.99 1.41
C THR A 307 -14.59 -19.43 0.25
N GLY A 308 -13.27 -19.34 0.41
CA GLY A 308 -12.36 -18.71 -0.54
C GLY A 308 -12.13 -19.57 -1.78
N GLU A 309 -11.93 -18.89 -2.90
CA GLU A 309 -11.63 -19.53 -4.18
C GLU A 309 -10.12 -19.63 -4.40
N TYR A 310 -9.61 -20.86 -4.50
CA TYR A 310 -8.19 -21.18 -4.62
C TYR A 310 -7.82 -21.64 -6.02
N PRO A 311 -6.59 -21.36 -6.51
CA PRO A 311 -6.05 -22.04 -7.68
C PRO A 311 -5.92 -23.54 -7.41
N ALA A 312 -6.50 -24.37 -8.27
CA ALA A 312 -6.61 -25.81 -8.06
C ALA A 312 -6.67 -26.57 -9.39
N TYR A 313 -6.42 -27.89 -9.36
CA TYR A 313 -6.58 -28.83 -10.49
C TYR A 313 -5.82 -28.47 -11.78
N SER A 314 -4.84 -27.58 -11.68
CA SER A 314 -4.03 -27.14 -12.82
C SER A 314 -2.71 -26.54 -12.33
N HIS A 315 -1.63 -26.75 -13.08
CA HIS A 315 -0.40 -25.98 -12.90
C HIS A 315 -0.52 -24.62 -13.60
N PRO A 316 0.19 -23.58 -13.12
CA PRO A 316 0.07 -22.26 -13.69
C PRO A 316 0.73 -22.17 -15.08
N THR A 317 0.05 -21.52 -16.01
CA THR A 317 0.61 -21.06 -17.27
C THR A 317 1.27 -19.70 -17.07
N ARG A 318 2.54 -19.59 -17.48
CA ARG A 318 3.32 -18.34 -17.40
C ARG A 318 3.06 -17.48 -18.63
N ILE A 319 2.50 -16.30 -18.44
CA ILE A 319 2.18 -15.33 -19.50
C ILE A 319 3.17 -14.16 -19.40
N LEU A 320 3.88 -13.88 -20.51
CA LEU A 320 4.94 -12.87 -20.58
C LEU A 320 4.62 -11.72 -21.55
N HIS A 321 3.58 -11.86 -22.37
CA HIS A 321 3.19 -10.90 -23.40
C HIS A 321 1.70 -11.06 -23.71
N ASN A 322 1.14 -10.14 -24.51
CA ASN A 322 -0.27 -10.11 -24.89
C ASN A 322 -1.22 -10.18 -23.69
N PHE A 323 -0.94 -9.33 -22.69
CA PHE A 323 -1.74 -9.31 -21.47
C PHE A 323 -3.17 -8.85 -21.74
N ASP A 324 -4.13 -9.50 -21.08
CA ASP A 324 -5.53 -9.13 -21.10
C ASP A 324 -5.70 -7.75 -20.45
N SER A 325 -6.21 -6.82 -21.24
CA SER A 325 -6.53 -5.46 -20.80
C SER A 325 -7.54 -5.40 -19.65
N LYS A 326 -8.40 -6.42 -19.50
CA LYS A 326 -9.37 -6.50 -18.40
C LYS A 326 -8.77 -7.08 -17.11
N LEU A 327 -7.57 -7.67 -17.18
CA LEU A 327 -6.91 -8.33 -16.05
C LEU A 327 -7.74 -9.46 -15.44
N GLU A 328 -8.50 -10.22 -16.25
CA GLU A 328 -9.34 -11.33 -15.80
C GLU A 328 -8.52 -12.62 -15.56
N TYR A 329 -7.43 -12.49 -14.81
CA TYR A 329 -6.57 -13.61 -14.45
C TYR A 329 -6.99 -14.27 -13.15
N LYS A 330 -6.70 -15.57 -13.07
CA LYS A 330 -6.70 -16.38 -11.85
C LYS A 330 -5.25 -16.72 -11.53
N GLY A 331 -4.71 -16.30 -10.39
CA GLY A 331 -3.36 -16.61 -9.95
C GLY A 331 -2.61 -15.40 -9.41
N PHE A 332 -1.43 -15.13 -9.98
CA PHE A 332 -0.53 -14.08 -9.51
C PHE A 332 -0.11 -13.16 -10.65
N ILE A 333 0.15 -11.91 -10.31
CA ILE A 333 0.65 -10.91 -11.25
C ILE A 333 1.81 -10.14 -10.63
N LYS A 334 2.87 -9.94 -11.43
CA LYS A 334 3.95 -9.02 -11.16
C LYS A 334 3.75 -7.79 -12.03
N CYS A 335 3.50 -6.64 -11.40
CA CYS A 335 3.17 -5.41 -12.11
C CYS A 335 3.71 -4.16 -11.41
N HIS A 336 3.79 -3.07 -12.19
CA HIS A 336 3.98 -1.71 -11.71
C HIS A 336 2.61 -1.06 -11.55
N ILE A 337 2.25 -0.70 -10.33
CA ILE A 337 0.90 -0.25 -9.98
C ILE A 337 0.94 1.06 -9.19
N LEU A 338 0.11 2.01 -9.60
CA LEU A 338 0.00 3.34 -9.01
C LEU A 338 -1.20 3.39 -8.06
N ALA A 339 -0.95 3.74 -6.80
CA ALA A 339 -2.00 3.99 -5.81
C ALA A 339 -2.67 5.36 -6.01
N PRO A 340 -3.96 5.52 -5.65
CA PRO A 340 -4.60 6.83 -5.56
C PRO A 340 -3.94 7.73 -4.50
N ARG A 341 -4.11 9.06 -4.60
CA ARG A 341 -3.47 10.02 -3.69
C ARG A 341 -4.10 10.09 -2.29
N SER A 342 -5.40 9.82 -2.18
CA SER A 342 -6.19 10.11 -0.98
C SER A 342 -6.95 8.88 -0.48
N LEU A 343 -6.25 7.77 -0.28
CA LEU A 343 -6.85 6.55 0.26
C LEU A 343 -6.38 6.32 1.70
N TYR A 344 -7.29 6.43 2.67
CA TYR A 344 -6.98 6.39 4.09
C TYR A 344 -6.38 5.03 4.52
N HIS A 345 -6.94 3.94 3.98
CA HIS A 345 -6.43 2.58 4.14
C HIS A 345 -5.88 2.10 2.79
N PRO A 346 -4.54 2.07 2.58
CA PRO A 346 -4.00 1.53 1.32
C PRO A 346 -4.27 0.02 1.20
N VAL A 347 -4.56 -0.48 0.01
CA VAL A 347 -4.95 -1.89 -0.22
C VAL A 347 -3.74 -2.82 -0.25
N LEU A 348 -2.77 -2.50 -1.11
CA LEU A 348 -1.70 -3.45 -1.45
C LEU A 348 -0.59 -3.49 -0.40
N PRO A 349 -0.18 -4.69 0.05
CA PRO A 349 0.97 -4.86 0.91
C PRO A 349 2.29 -4.72 0.13
N CYS A 350 3.33 -4.25 0.80
CA CYS A 350 4.70 -4.26 0.32
C CYS A 350 5.66 -4.56 1.49
N LYS A 351 6.81 -5.15 1.20
CA LYS A 351 7.89 -5.36 2.19
C LYS A 351 8.85 -4.18 2.08
N LEU A 352 8.88 -3.32 3.10
CA LEU A 352 9.78 -2.16 3.18
C LEU A 352 10.43 -2.15 4.56
N LEU A 353 11.73 -1.85 4.63
CA LEU A 353 12.49 -1.77 5.89
C LEU A 353 12.32 -3.03 6.78
N GLY A 354 12.26 -4.22 6.15
CA GLY A 354 12.04 -5.50 6.84
C GLY A 354 10.61 -5.72 7.38
N LYS A 355 9.65 -4.87 7.04
CA LYS A 355 8.26 -4.89 7.56
C LYS A 355 7.23 -4.96 6.44
N THR A 356 6.12 -5.63 6.70
CA THR A 356 4.92 -5.52 5.86
C THR A 356 4.24 -4.17 6.14
N MET A 357 4.18 -3.33 5.10
CA MET A 357 3.58 -2.00 5.11
C MET A 357 2.52 -1.87 4.00
N PHE A 358 1.61 -0.91 4.18
CA PHE A 358 0.56 -0.57 3.22
C PHE A 358 0.74 0.92 2.91
N VAL A 359 1.16 1.24 1.69
CA VAL A 359 1.67 2.59 1.36
C VAL A 359 1.05 3.12 0.08
N LEU A 360 0.97 4.45 -0.03
CA LEU A 360 0.55 5.15 -1.25
C LEU A 360 1.74 5.66 -2.09
N CYS A 361 2.95 5.62 -1.51
CA CYS A 361 4.19 6.02 -2.16
C CYS A 361 5.38 5.29 -1.50
N LYS A 362 6.13 4.51 -2.28
CA LYS A 362 7.32 3.77 -1.83
C LYS A 362 8.39 4.72 -1.27
N LYS A 363 8.73 5.79 -2.00
CA LYS A 363 9.75 6.78 -1.60
C LYS A 363 9.40 7.48 -0.29
N CYS A 364 8.15 7.91 -0.11
CA CYS A 364 7.70 8.53 1.14
C CYS A 364 7.79 7.60 2.34
N ALA A 365 7.46 6.31 2.15
CA ALA A 365 7.51 5.33 3.23
C ALA A 365 8.94 5.06 3.69
N ILE A 366 9.90 5.03 2.76
CA ILE A 366 11.33 4.88 3.09
C ILE A 366 11.87 6.14 3.78
N ALA A 367 11.50 7.33 3.31
CA ALA A 367 11.98 8.60 3.85
C ALA A 367 11.23 9.08 5.11
N GLY A 368 10.12 8.46 5.48
CA GLY A 368 9.30 8.87 6.64
C GLY A 368 8.62 10.24 6.48
N THR A 369 8.40 10.70 5.24
CA THR A 369 7.90 12.06 4.97
C THR A 369 6.40 12.20 5.25
N LYS A 370 6.00 13.28 5.92
CA LYS A 370 4.59 13.63 6.21
C LYS A 370 3.78 13.97 4.95
N THR A 371 4.38 14.71 4.01
CA THR A 371 3.70 15.20 2.79
C THR A 371 4.42 14.71 1.54
N CYS A 372 3.67 14.09 0.63
CA CYS A 372 4.22 13.56 -0.62
C CYS A 372 4.29 14.65 -1.71
N CYS A 373 5.48 14.96 -2.19
CA CYS A 373 5.72 15.82 -3.37
C CYS A 373 6.11 15.04 -4.64
N HIS A 374 6.17 13.70 -4.55
CA HIS A 374 6.55 12.84 -5.65
C HIS A 374 5.49 12.80 -6.77
N ASP A 375 5.96 12.64 -8.00
CA ASP A 375 5.12 12.44 -9.16
C ASP A 375 4.53 11.02 -9.20
N ASP A 376 3.73 10.73 -10.22
CA ASP A 376 3.04 9.45 -10.30
C ASP A 376 3.97 8.28 -10.68
N LEU A 377 5.13 8.54 -11.31
CA LEU A 377 6.13 7.51 -11.58
C LEU A 377 6.84 7.12 -10.29
N ASP A 378 7.27 8.10 -9.50
CA ASP A 378 7.97 7.92 -8.24
C ASP A 378 7.11 7.31 -7.11
N ARG A 379 5.80 7.46 -7.21
CA ARG A 379 4.83 6.92 -6.23
C ARG A 379 4.48 5.47 -6.46
N ALA A 380 4.51 5.03 -7.72
CA ALA A 380 4.08 3.70 -8.08
C ALA A 380 4.98 2.63 -7.45
N ILE A 381 4.41 1.45 -7.27
CA ILE A 381 5.03 0.34 -6.55
C ILE A 381 5.12 -0.82 -7.54
N VAL A 382 6.26 -1.49 -7.58
CA VAL A 382 6.38 -2.78 -8.24
C VAL A 382 6.32 -3.88 -7.19
N GLY A 383 5.62 -4.95 -7.49
CA GLY A 383 5.52 -6.11 -6.63
C GLY A 383 4.79 -7.26 -7.31
N THR A 384 4.71 -8.36 -6.58
CA THR A 384 3.93 -9.53 -6.95
C THR A 384 2.76 -9.66 -5.99
N TRP A 385 1.55 -9.79 -6.51
CA TRP A 385 0.34 -9.93 -5.70
C TRP A 385 -0.56 -11.04 -6.22
N ALA A 386 -1.36 -11.61 -5.33
CA ALA A 386 -2.44 -12.52 -5.71
C ALA A 386 -3.58 -11.71 -6.34
N MET A 387 -4.27 -12.30 -7.32
CA MET A 387 -5.33 -11.61 -8.06
C MET A 387 -6.48 -11.05 -7.19
N PRO A 388 -6.90 -11.66 -6.05
CA PRO A 388 -7.90 -11.04 -5.17
C PRO A 388 -7.53 -9.63 -4.68
N GLU A 389 -6.26 -9.39 -4.31
CA GLU A 389 -5.80 -8.08 -3.87
C GLU A 389 -5.74 -7.06 -5.01
N ILE A 390 -5.39 -7.53 -6.21
CA ILE A 390 -5.33 -6.67 -7.40
C ILE A 390 -6.73 -6.22 -7.81
N LYS A 391 -7.71 -7.13 -7.80
CA LYS A 391 -9.12 -6.79 -8.05
C LYS A 391 -9.61 -5.72 -7.08
N LEU A 392 -9.41 -5.92 -5.77
CA LEU A 392 -9.74 -4.93 -4.75
C LEU A 392 -8.99 -3.60 -4.94
N ALA A 393 -7.71 -3.64 -5.30
CA ALA A 393 -6.93 -2.42 -5.56
C ALA A 393 -7.49 -1.63 -6.75
N LEU A 394 -7.83 -2.29 -7.84
CA LEU A 394 -8.44 -1.66 -9.02
C LEU A 394 -9.78 -1.01 -8.67
N GLU A 395 -10.63 -1.70 -7.89
CA GLU A 395 -11.89 -1.15 -7.36
C GLU A 395 -11.67 0.11 -6.52
N LYS A 396 -10.56 0.19 -5.76
CA LYS A 396 -10.18 1.37 -4.97
C LYS A 396 -9.40 2.42 -5.76
N GLY A 397 -9.38 2.32 -7.09
CA GLY A 397 -8.83 3.35 -7.98
C GLY A 397 -7.32 3.25 -8.22
N TYR A 398 -6.70 2.11 -7.90
CA TYR A 398 -5.32 1.85 -8.33
C TYR A 398 -5.26 1.69 -9.85
N LYS A 399 -4.10 2.01 -10.44
CA LYS A 399 -3.88 1.89 -11.90
C LYS A 399 -2.65 1.04 -12.17
N VAL A 400 -2.84 -0.11 -12.81
CA VAL A 400 -1.72 -0.89 -13.36
C VAL A 400 -1.15 -0.12 -14.55
N THR A 401 0.13 0.23 -14.48
CA THR A 401 0.82 1.00 -15.53
C THR A 401 1.71 0.10 -16.40
N LYS A 402 2.21 -1.02 -15.86
CA LYS A 402 3.00 -2.00 -16.59
C LYS A 402 2.82 -3.38 -15.97
N ILE A 403 2.70 -4.41 -16.80
CA ILE A 403 2.68 -5.83 -16.37
C ILE A 403 4.01 -6.44 -16.80
N TYR A 404 4.66 -7.15 -15.89
CA TYR A 404 5.91 -7.85 -16.17
C TYR A 404 5.64 -9.32 -16.47
N GLU A 405 4.80 -9.96 -15.66
CA GLU A 405 4.52 -11.39 -15.75
C GLU A 405 3.21 -11.73 -15.03
N VAL A 406 2.49 -12.73 -15.55
CA VAL A 406 1.32 -13.33 -14.90
C VAL A 406 1.53 -14.85 -14.81
N LEU A 407 1.25 -15.41 -13.63
CA LEU A 407 1.05 -16.86 -13.46
C LEU A 407 -0.45 -17.12 -13.39
N HIS A 408 -0.99 -17.70 -14.47
CA HIS A 408 -2.41 -17.94 -14.64
C HIS A 408 -2.77 -19.41 -14.44
N PHE A 409 -3.76 -19.69 -13.59
CA PHE A 409 -4.36 -21.01 -13.41
C PHE A 409 -5.67 -21.11 -14.19
N GLU A 410 -5.83 -22.19 -14.94
CA GLU A 410 -7.05 -22.41 -15.72
C GLU A 410 -8.26 -22.64 -14.79
N ARG A 411 -8.03 -23.42 -13.73
CA ARG A 411 -9.07 -23.87 -12.80
C ARG A 411 -8.86 -23.30 -11.40
N THR A 412 -9.99 -23.09 -10.74
CA THR A 412 -10.09 -22.65 -9.35
C THR A 412 -11.14 -23.49 -8.64
N SER A 413 -11.07 -23.56 -7.31
CA SER A 413 -12.03 -24.29 -6.49
C SER A 413 -12.25 -23.58 -5.15
N ASN A 414 -13.50 -23.49 -4.74
CA ASN A 414 -13.90 -23.06 -3.39
C ASN A 414 -14.24 -24.24 -2.47
N LEU A 415 -14.07 -25.48 -2.92
CA LEU A 415 -14.39 -26.69 -2.15
C LEU A 415 -13.15 -27.31 -1.51
N LEU A 416 -11.95 -26.86 -1.87
CA LEU A 416 -10.68 -27.51 -1.54
C LEU A 416 -10.50 -27.80 -0.03
N PHE A 417 -10.93 -26.89 0.84
CA PHE A 417 -10.85 -27.06 2.30
C PHE A 417 -12.21 -27.10 3.00
N LYS A 418 -13.31 -27.00 2.25
CA LYS A 418 -14.65 -26.82 2.81
C LYS A 418 -15.01 -27.94 3.77
N ASP A 419 -14.82 -29.19 3.36
CA ASP A 419 -15.19 -30.35 4.17
C ASP A 419 -14.30 -30.51 5.40
N TYR A 420 -12.99 -30.23 5.27
CA TYR A 420 -12.06 -30.18 6.41
C TYR A 420 -12.52 -29.17 7.46
N ILE A 421 -12.81 -27.93 7.03
CA ILE A 421 -13.25 -26.87 7.95
C ILE A 421 -14.60 -27.23 8.56
N ASN A 422 -15.56 -27.71 7.77
CA ASN A 422 -16.88 -28.10 8.26
C ASN A 422 -16.80 -29.21 9.30
N ASN A 423 -15.94 -30.22 9.10
CA ASN A 423 -15.74 -31.30 10.06
C ASN A 423 -15.24 -30.79 11.42
N PHE A 424 -14.12 -30.06 11.44
CA PHE A 424 -13.55 -29.58 12.70
C PHE A 424 -14.36 -28.44 13.31
N LEU A 425 -15.11 -27.68 12.52
CA LEU A 425 -16.04 -26.69 13.02
C LEU A 425 -17.25 -27.35 13.69
N LYS A 426 -17.79 -28.44 13.11
CA LYS A 426 -18.83 -29.28 13.73
C LYS A 426 -18.37 -29.82 15.09
N ILE A 427 -17.22 -30.49 15.13
CA ILE A 427 -16.64 -31.04 16.37
C ILE A 427 -16.45 -29.94 17.42
N LYS A 428 -15.89 -28.79 17.02
CA LYS A 428 -15.70 -27.65 17.94
C LYS A 428 -17.04 -27.17 18.52
N GLN A 429 -18.07 -27.10 17.68
CA GLN A 429 -19.36 -26.56 18.08
C GLN A 429 -20.12 -27.54 18.99
N GLU A 430 -20.13 -28.83 18.67
CA GLU A 430 -20.69 -29.90 19.50
C GLU A 430 -19.97 -29.97 20.86
N ALA A 431 -18.64 -29.90 20.87
CA ALA A 431 -17.83 -29.87 22.09
C ALA A 431 -17.98 -28.57 22.91
N SER A 432 -18.61 -27.53 22.38
CA SER A 432 -18.85 -26.28 23.12
C SER A 432 -20.11 -26.35 23.99
N GLY A 433 -20.95 -27.38 23.83
CA GLY A 433 -22.27 -27.47 24.46
C GLY A 433 -23.27 -26.46 23.88
N TYR A 434 -24.50 -26.49 24.38
CA TYR A 434 -25.54 -25.55 23.96
C TYR A 434 -25.24 -24.12 24.42
N PRO A 435 -25.52 -23.10 23.59
CA PRO A 435 -25.44 -21.70 24.00
C PRO A 435 -26.31 -21.38 25.21
N ALA A 436 -25.94 -20.34 25.97
CA ALA A 436 -26.66 -19.94 27.19
C ALA A 436 -28.13 -19.52 26.98
N TRP A 437 -28.52 -19.20 25.75
CA TRP A 437 -29.91 -18.87 25.41
C TRP A 437 -30.77 -20.12 25.17
N CYS A 438 -30.16 -21.28 24.93
CA CYS A 438 -30.89 -22.53 24.72
C CYS A 438 -31.35 -23.11 26.05
N LYS A 439 -32.60 -22.84 26.44
CA LYS A 439 -33.18 -23.29 27.70
C LYS A 439 -34.22 -24.39 27.50
N THR A 440 -34.89 -24.43 26.35
CA THR A 440 -35.90 -25.43 26.02
C THR A 440 -35.46 -26.33 24.87
N LYS A 441 -36.21 -27.42 24.63
CA LYS A 441 -35.96 -28.31 23.49
C LYS A 441 -36.17 -27.61 22.15
N GLU A 442 -37.12 -26.67 22.10
CA GLU A 442 -37.37 -25.84 20.93
C GLU A 442 -36.18 -24.92 20.65
N ASP A 443 -35.56 -24.33 21.68
CA ASP A 443 -34.34 -23.53 21.50
C ASP A 443 -33.16 -24.37 21.00
N GLN A 444 -33.03 -25.60 21.50
CA GLN A 444 -32.00 -26.56 21.06
C GLN A 444 -32.19 -26.93 19.59
N GLN A 445 -33.42 -27.25 19.18
CA GLN A 445 -33.73 -27.54 17.78
C GLN A 445 -33.50 -26.31 16.89
N LYS A 446 -33.97 -25.15 17.33
CA LYS A 446 -33.72 -23.88 16.62
C LYS A 446 -32.23 -23.61 16.44
N TYR A 447 -31.41 -23.88 17.45
CA TYR A 447 -29.97 -23.73 17.36
C TYR A 447 -29.36 -24.64 16.28
N ILE A 448 -29.79 -25.91 16.23
CA ILE A 448 -29.35 -26.88 15.23
C ILE A 448 -29.79 -26.44 13.82
N ASP A 449 -31.05 -26.03 13.66
CA ASP A 449 -31.63 -25.58 12.40
C ASP A 449 -30.94 -24.30 11.89
N ASP A 450 -30.72 -23.33 12.77
CA ASP A 450 -30.02 -22.08 12.46
C ASP A 450 -28.58 -22.37 11.99
N TYR A 451 -27.91 -23.34 12.61
CA TYR A 451 -26.54 -23.73 12.25
C TYR A 451 -26.51 -24.43 10.89
N LEU A 452 -27.46 -25.33 10.61
CA LEU A 452 -27.61 -25.95 9.29
C LEU A 452 -27.90 -24.89 8.22
N GLN A 453 -28.84 -23.98 8.47
CA GLN A 453 -29.25 -22.96 7.50
C GLN A 453 -28.11 -21.99 7.18
N LYS A 454 -27.36 -21.53 8.19
CA LYS A 454 -26.35 -20.48 8.03
C LYS A 454 -24.95 -21.00 7.72
N GLN A 455 -24.58 -22.18 8.21
CA GLN A 455 -23.25 -22.76 8.02
C GLN A 455 -23.26 -23.98 7.10
N GLY A 456 -24.42 -24.56 6.79
CA GLY A 456 -24.52 -25.79 6.00
C GLY A 456 -24.02 -27.02 6.76
N ILE A 457 -23.99 -26.96 8.10
CA ILE A 457 -23.46 -28.02 8.97
C ILE A 457 -24.59 -28.54 9.84
N GLN A 458 -24.90 -29.83 9.69
CA GLN A 458 -25.82 -30.54 10.57
C GLN A 458 -25.11 -30.90 11.87
N LEU A 459 -25.52 -30.29 12.98
CA LEU A 459 -25.10 -30.69 14.32
C LEU A 459 -25.87 -31.92 14.79
N ASP A 460 -25.21 -32.76 15.58
CA ASP A 460 -25.79 -33.95 16.22
C ASP A 460 -26.17 -33.62 17.66
N ALA A 461 -27.48 -33.62 17.95
CA ALA A 461 -28.02 -33.21 19.25
C ALA A 461 -27.44 -34.01 20.43
N GLU A 462 -27.12 -35.29 20.22
CA GLU A 462 -26.58 -36.18 21.26
C GLU A 462 -25.09 -35.92 21.54
N LYS A 463 -24.38 -35.30 20.58
CA LYS A 463 -22.96 -34.97 20.70
C LYS A 463 -22.71 -33.55 21.21
N ILE A 464 -23.75 -32.73 21.35
CA ILE A 464 -23.65 -31.37 21.91
C ILE A 464 -23.45 -31.47 23.43
N ILE A 465 -22.22 -31.79 23.83
CA ILE A 465 -21.79 -31.98 25.22
C ILE A 465 -20.52 -31.16 25.43
N TYR A 466 -20.50 -30.36 26.49
CA TYR A 466 -19.34 -29.54 26.80
C TYR A 466 -18.09 -30.40 27.06
N ASN A 467 -17.06 -30.22 26.23
CA ASN A 467 -15.78 -30.89 26.32
C ASN A 467 -14.65 -29.90 25.96
N GLU A 468 -13.98 -29.37 26.99
CA GLU A 468 -12.91 -28.36 26.82
C GLU A 468 -11.75 -28.89 25.95
N GLY A 469 -11.34 -30.14 26.17
CA GLY A 469 -10.22 -30.76 25.48
C GLY A 469 -10.49 -30.97 23.99
N LEU A 470 -11.63 -31.57 23.65
CA LEU A 470 -12.03 -31.81 22.27
C LEU A 470 -12.23 -30.49 21.50
N ARG A 471 -12.82 -29.49 22.15
CA ARG A 471 -12.93 -28.14 21.60
C ARG A 471 -11.55 -27.52 21.32
N CYS A 472 -10.57 -27.74 22.21
CA CYS A 472 -9.20 -27.29 22.02
C CYS A 472 -8.54 -27.97 20.81
N VAL A 473 -8.66 -29.29 20.69
CA VAL A 473 -8.16 -30.07 19.56
C VAL A 473 -8.77 -29.59 18.24
N ALA A 474 -10.10 -29.47 18.17
CA ALA A 474 -10.78 -28.99 16.97
C ALA A 474 -10.32 -27.56 16.57
N LYS A 475 -10.12 -26.67 17.56
CA LYS A 475 -9.57 -25.32 17.32
C LYS A 475 -8.13 -25.36 16.79
N LEU A 476 -7.30 -26.30 17.27
CA LEU A 476 -5.94 -26.50 16.76
C LEU A 476 -5.97 -26.95 15.30
N MET A 477 -6.84 -27.90 14.94
CA MET A 477 -7.01 -28.40 13.58
C MET A 477 -7.41 -27.28 12.61
N LEU A 478 -8.41 -26.47 12.99
CA LEU A 478 -8.87 -25.33 12.18
C LEU A 478 -7.76 -24.30 11.89
N ASN A 479 -6.92 -23.98 12.89
CA ASN A 479 -5.98 -22.86 12.78
C ASN A 479 -4.57 -23.26 12.28
N SER A 480 -4.19 -24.53 12.39
CA SER A 480 -2.80 -24.96 12.16
C SER A 480 -2.53 -25.51 10.76
N LEU A 481 -3.57 -25.84 9.98
CA LEU A 481 -3.42 -26.42 8.64
C LEU A 481 -2.78 -25.45 7.64
N TRP A 482 -3.39 -24.28 7.43
CA TRP A 482 -3.01 -23.40 6.32
C TRP A 482 -1.57 -22.91 6.40
N GLY A 483 -1.05 -22.70 7.61
CA GLY A 483 0.31 -22.24 7.85
C GLY A 483 1.38 -23.22 7.34
N LYS A 484 1.06 -24.52 7.31
CA LYS A 484 1.95 -25.57 6.79
C LYS A 484 2.23 -25.39 5.31
N PHE A 485 1.24 -25.00 4.51
CA PHE A 485 1.42 -24.73 3.08
C PHE A 485 2.43 -23.60 2.80
N GLY A 486 2.56 -22.64 3.74
CA GLY A 486 3.50 -21.52 3.67
C GLY A 486 4.85 -21.79 4.32
N GLN A 487 5.14 -23.02 4.75
CA GLN A 487 6.43 -23.36 5.38
C GLN A 487 7.60 -23.04 4.44
N LYS A 488 8.76 -22.66 5.00
CA LYS A 488 10.00 -22.56 4.23
C LYS A 488 10.64 -23.94 4.20
N ASN A 489 10.94 -24.46 3.01
CA ASN A 489 11.57 -25.78 2.84
C ASN A 489 13.02 -25.82 3.32
N ASN A 490 13.63 -24.65 3.55
CA ASN A 490 14.99 -24.52 4.03
C ASN A 490 15.04 -23.63 5.28
N GLN A 491 15.00 -24.27 6.43
CA GLN A 491 15.17 -23.63 7.74
C GLN A 491 16.59 -23.90 8.26
N LYS A 492 17.11 -22.97 9.07
CA LYS A 492 18.36 -23.17 9.81
C LYS A 492 18.18 -24.39 10.73
N GLN A 493 19.01 -25.39 10.54
CA GLN A 493 19.08 -26.61 11.32
C GLN A 493 20.17 -26.48 12.39
N HIS A 494 20.04 -27.25 13.45
CA HIS A 494 21.02 -27.38 14.52
C HIS A 494 21.30 -28.85 14.73
N ILE A 495 22.57 -29.21 14.83
CA ILE A 495 23.00 -30.58 15.10
C ILE A 495 24.14 -30.55 16.11
N THR A 496 24.09 -31.47 17.06
CA THR A 496 25.17 -31.76 18.02
C THR A 496 25.86 -33.03 17.55
N ILE A 497 27.16 -32.95 17.26
CA ILE A 497 27.94 -34.07 16.74
C ILE A 497 29.06 -34.36 17.71
N ASN A 498 29.16 -35.61 18.16
CA ASN A 498 30.40 -36.10 18.76
C ASN A 498 31.34 -36.52 17.62
N VAL A 499 32.42 -35.77 17.39
CA VAL A 499 33.32 -35.95 16.25
C VAL A 499 34.14 -37.23 16.36
N GLU A 500 34.35 -37.76 17.58
CA GLU A 500 35.01 -39.05 17.79
C GLU A 500 34.08 -40.21 17.42
N GLU A 501 32.76 -40.06 17.61
CA GLU A 501 31.76 -41.11 17.37
C GLU A 501 31.21 -41.09 15.93
N ASP A 502 31.00 -39.90 15.34
CA ASP A 502 30.48 -39.72 13.98
C ASP A 502 31.25 -38.62 13.22
N PRO A 503 32.52 -38.86 12.86
CA PRO A 503 33.33 -37.91 12.11
C PRO A 503 32.74 -37.66 10.71
N ASP A 504 32.14 -38.67 10.08
CA ASP A 504 31.62 -38.58 8.72
C ASP A 504 30.49 -37.54 8.61
N GLN A 505 29.58 -37.49 9.59
CA GLN A 505 28.53 -36.48 9.62
C GLN A 505 29.09 -35.06 9.75
N TYR A 506 30.12 -34.86 10.58
CA TYR A 506 30.81 -33.58 10.70
C TYR A 506 31.47 -33.16 9.38
N TYR A 507 32.29 -34.03 8.78
CA TYR A 507 32.99 -33.71 7.52
C TYR A 507 32.01 -33.49 6.36
N ASN A 508 30.93 -34.27 6.29
CA ASN A 508 29.90 -34.08 5.27
C ASN A 508 29.23 -32.71 5.43
N ILE A 509 28.81 -32.30 6.63
CA ILE A 509 28.15 -30.98 6.79
C ILE A 509 29.16 -29.85 6.53
N MET A 510 30.38 -29.96 7.05
CA MET A 510 31.41 -28.92 7.00
C MET A 510 31.96 -28.67 5.59
N PHE A 511 32.15 -29.74 4.80
CA PHE A 511 32.83 -29.66 3.50
C PHE A 511 31.93 -29.93 2.29
N ASN A 512 30.66 -30.31 2.50
CA ASN A 512 29.71 -30.44 1.40
C ASN A 512 29.12 -29.08 1.03
N ASP A 513 29.38 -28.70 -0.22
CA ASP A 513 28.92 -27.45 -0.81
C ASP A 513 27.39 -27.31 -0.90
N ALA A 514 26.62 -28.36 -0.61
CA ALA A 514 25.18 -28.24 -0.45
C ALA A 514 24.79 -27.43 0.79
N TYR A 515 25.67 -27.31 1.80
CA TYR A 515 25.38 -26.63 3.06
C TYR A 515 25.98 -25.22 3.12
N VAL A 516 25.33 -24.38 3.93
CA VAL A 516 25.78 -23.07 4.37
C VAL A 516 25.88 -23.16 5.88
N ILE A 517 27.10 -23.12 6.40
CA ILE A 517 27.35 -23.10 7.84
C ILE A 517 27.15 -21.66 8.34
N HIS A 518 26.33 -21.52 9.36
CA HIS A 518 26.04 -20.24 10.01
C HIS A 518 26.82 -20.07 11.30
N ASP A 519 27.04 -21.16 12.05
CA ASP A 519 27.69 -21.13 13.36
C ASP A 519 28.26 -22.51 13.73
N ILE A 520 29.33 -22.53 14.53
CA ILE A 520 29.98 -23.73 15.07
C ILE A 520 30.39 -23.44 16.52
N VAL A 521 29.97 -24.30 17.45
CA VAL A 521 30.32 -24.21 18.87
C VAL A 521 30.99 -25.50 19.30
N ASP A 522 32.17 -25.38 19.91
CA ASP A 522 32.92 -26.49 20.47
C ASP A 522 32.81 -26.47 21.99
N TYR A 523 32.29 -27.54 22.59
CA TYR A 523 32.11 -27.64 24.04
C TYR A 523 33.27 -28.33 24.74
N ASN A 524 34.02 -29.20 24.05
CA ASN A 524 34.94 -30.17 24.67
C ASN A 524 36.21 -30.37 23.84
N ASN A 525 36.92 -29.30 23.49
CA ASN A 525 38.18 -29.36 22.73
C ASN A 525 38.09 -30.31 21.52
N GLN A 526 37.13 -30.05 20.63
CA GLN A 526 36.88 -30.73 19.36
C GLN A 526 36.22 -32.11 19.47
N ARG A 527 35.79 -32.55 20.67
CA ARG A 527 35.00 -33.79 20.82
C ARG A 527 33.53 -33.62 20.49
N THR A 528 32.91 -32.55 20.99
CA THR A 528 31.47 -32.31 20.78
C THR A 528 31.27 -30.94 20.16
N ILE A 529 30.73 -30.94 18.95
CA ILE A 529 30.52 -29.74 18.14
C ILE A 529 29.03 -29.56 17.90
N ASP A 530 28.49 -28.41 18.28
CA ASP A 530 27.21 -27.92 17.78
C ASP A 530 27.41 -27.14 16.50
N MET A 531 26.79 -27.59 15.43
CA MET A 531 26.78 -26.87 14.16
C MET A 531 25.39 -26.34 13.85
N SER A 532 25.35 -25.13 13.33
CA SER A 532 24.14 -24.62 12.71
C SER A 532 24.34 -24.36 11.22
N TYR A 533 23.45 -24.94 10.42
CA TYR A 533 23.59 -24.97 8.97
C TYR A 533 22.25 -24.87 8.26
N SER A 534 22.27 -24.57 6.98
CA SER A 534 21.11 -24.67 6.09
C SER A 534 21.55 -25.14 4.72
N LEU A 535 20.65 -25.60 3.86
CA LEU A 535 21.03 -25.91 2.48
C LEU A 535 21.25 -24.63 1.68
N LYS A 536 22.16 -24.62 0.71
CA LYS A 536 22.15 -23.60 -0.35
C LYS A 536 20.82 -23.72 -1.09
N LYS A 537 20.23 -22.60 -1.54
CA LYS A 537 18.92 -22.58 -2.24
C LYS A 537 18.79 -23.63 -3.35
N ILE A 538 19.91 -23.90 -4.03
CA ILE A 538 20.04 -24.85 -5.13
C ILE A 538 19.92 -26.33 -4.75
N ALA A 539 20.08 -26.66 -3.47
CA ALA A 539 20.04 -28.01 -2.92
C ALA A 539 18.77 -28.28 -2.11
N VAL A 540 17.90 -27.27 -1.98
CA VAL A 540 16.61 -27.39 -1.29
C VAL A 540 15.67 -28.21 -2.18
N LYS A 541 15.16 -29.32 -1.65
CA LYS A 541 14.14 -30.13 -2.32
C LYS A 541 12.76 -29.53 -2.13
N ASP A 542 11.90 -29.68 -3.13
CA ASP A 542 10.49 -29.30 -3.03
C ASP A 542 9.77 -30.26 -2.06
N ASP A 543 9.01 -29.70 -1.12
CA ASP A 543 8.21 -30.48 -0.16
C ASP A 543 6.78 -30.65 -0.68
N LYS A 544 6.36 -31.91 -0.79
CA LYS A 544 5.01 -32.33 -1.22
C LYS A 544 3.90 -31.82 -0.27
N ASN A 545 4.25 -31.40 0.95
CA ASN A 545 3.33 -30.85 1.94
C ASN A 545 3.19 -29.32 1.87
N THR A 546 3.82 -28.66 0.90
CA THR A 546 3.82 -27.20 0.80
C THR A 546 3.23 -26.72 -0.52
N SER A 547 2.55 -25.59 -0.47
CA SER A 547 2.08 -24.89 -1.67
C SER A 547 1.97 -23.41 -1.35
N ILE A 548 2.94 -22.65 -1.85
CA ILE A 548 2.96 -21.21 -1.65
C ILE A 548 1.75 -20.53 -2.29
N TYR A 549 1.18 -21.13 -3.34
CA TYR A 549 -0.01 -20.61 -4.01
C TYR A 549 -1.19 -20.53 -3.03
N ILE A 550 -1.44 -21.62 -2.29
CA ILE A 550 -2.48 -21.70 -1.25
C ILE A 550 -2.20 -20.70 -0.14
N ALA A 551 -0.99 -20.68 0.42
CA ALA A 551 -0.66 -19.80 1.54
C ALA A 551 -0.77 -18.30 1.19
N ALA A 552 -0.32 -17.91 -0.01
CA ALA A 552 -0.46 -16.54 -0.49
C ALA A 552 -1.93 -16.17 -0.73
N TYR A 553 -2.74 -17.07 -1.32
CA TYR A 553 -4.17 -16.84 -1.51
C TYR A 553 -4.95 -16.73 -0.19
N THR A 554 -4.73 -17.64 0.76
CA THR A 554 -5.38 -17.58 2.08
C THR A 554 -5.14 -16.24 2.75
N THR A 555 -3.88 -15.77 2.78
CA THR A 555 -3.54 -14.50 3.43
C THR A 555 -4.02 -13.28 2.66
N ALA A 556 -3.99 -13.31 1.33
CA ALA A 556 -4.52 -12.25 0.47
C ALA A 556 -6.03 -12.05 0.66
N MET A 557 -6.80 -13.14 0.62
CA MET A 557 -8.25 -13.10 0.83
C MET A 557 -8.61 -12.67 2.26
N ALA A 558 -7.86 -13.13 3.28
CA ALA A 558 -8.04 -12.67 4.67
C ALA A 558 -7.83 -11.16 4.81
N ARG A 559 -6.78 -10.60 4.17
CA ARG A 559 -6.56 -9.14 4.15
C ARG A 559 -7.67 -8.40 3.43
N CYS A 560 -8.20 -8.93 2.32
CA CYS A 560 -9.33 -8.34 1.61
C CYS A 560 -10.61 -8.36 2.47
N LYS A 561 -10.88 -9.45 3.19
CA LYS A 561 -12.01 -9.55 4.12
C LYS A 561 -11.90 -8.52 5.25
N LEU A 562 -10.73 -8.39 5.88
CA LEU A 562 -10.49 -7.32 6.87
C LEU A 562 -10.71 -5.94 6.25
N TYR A 563 -10.18 -5.72 5.04
CA TYR A 563 -10.30 -4.45 4.32
C TYR A 563 -11.77 -4.05 4.10
N SER A 564 -12.67 -5.01 3.83
CA SER A 564 -14.10 -4.70 3.64
C SER A 564 -14.73 -3.94 4.81
N VAL A 565 -14.29 -4.22 6.04
CA VAL A 565 -14.76 -3.52 7.24
C VAL A 565 -14.00 -2.21 7.46
N LEU A 566 -12.69 -2.20 7.19
CA LEU A 566 -11.87 -0.97 7.27
C LEU A 566 -12.38 0.11 6.30
N ASP A 567 -12.83 -0.29 5.13
CA ASP A 567 -13.37 0.58 4.08
C ASP A 567 -14.69 1.23 4.52
N ILE A 568 -15.57 0.47 5.17
CA ILE A 568 -16.81 0.98 5.78
C ILE A 568 -16.51 1.98 6.90
N LEU A 569 -15.58 1.63 7.80
CA LEU A 569 -15.32 2.43 9.00
C LEU A 569 -14.45 3.68 8.72
N GLY A 570 -13.60 3.65 7.70
CA GLY A 570 -12.73 4.77 7.33
C GLY A 570 -11.90 5.30 8.51
N TYR A 571 -12.08 6.58 8.83
CA TYR A 571 -11.35 7.30 9.90
C TYR A 571 -11.79 6.91 11.32
N ARG A 572 -12.93 6.21 11.46
CA ARG A 572 -13.43 5.72 12.75
C ARG A 572 -12.53 4.64 13.32
N VAL A 573 -11.76 3.97 12.47
CA VAL A 573 -10.79 2.95 12.86
C VAL A 573 -9.71 3.56 13.76
N VAL A 574 -9.57 2.97 14.95
CA VAL A 574 -8.55 3.29 15.95
C VAL A 574 -7.35 2.36 15.77
N TYR A 575 -7.59 1.07 15.64
CA TYR A 575 -6.57 0.02 15.55
C TYR A 575 -7.12 -1.20 14.80
N TYR A 576 -6.23 -1.98 14.19
CA TYR A 576 -6.57 -3.28 13.62
C TYR A 576 -5.37 -4.23 13.70
N ASP A 577 -5.63 -5.51 13.95
CA ASP A 577 -4.63 -6.59 13.92
C ASP A 577 -5.22 -7.87 13.34
N THR A 578 -4.93 -8.13 12.07
CA THR A 578 -5.24 -9.36 11.32
C THR A 578 -6.73 -9.65 11.16
N ASP A 579 -7.42 -9.97 12.24
CA ASP A 579 -8.82 -10.34 12.38
C ASP A 579 -9.60 -9.41 13.34
N SER A 580 -8.89 -8.58 14.11
CA SER A 580 -9.48 -7.63 15.05
C SER A 580 -9.53 -6.20 14.53
N ILE A 581 -10.57 -5.47 14.93
CA ILE A 581 -10.77 -4.06 14.62
C ILE A 581 -11.28 -3.34 15.88
N ILE A 582 -10.68 -2.19 16.16
CA ILE A 582 -11.10 -1.28 17.22
C ILE A 582 -11.49 0.04 16.55
N TYR A 583 -12.68 0.55 16.85
CA TYR A 583 -13.23 1.72 16.16
C TYR A 583 -14.13 2.57 17.05
N VAL A 584 -14.24 3.85 16.71
CA VAL A 584 -15.14 4.81 17.37
C VAL A 584 -16.55 4.68 16.80
N ASP A 585 -17.53 4.63 17.68
CA ASP A 585 -18.96 4.59 17.38
C ASP A 585 -19.69 5.68 18.16
N ASP A 586 -20.81 6.16 17.62
CA ASP A 586 -21.65 7.13 18.31
C ASP A 586 -22.82 6.42 19.02
N MET A 587 -23.22 6.96 20.16
CA MET A 587 -24.32 6.40 20.96
C MET A 587 -25.69 6.64 20.31
N ASP A 588 -25.80 7.70 19.50
CA ASP A 588 -27.04 8.13 18.84
C ASP A 588 -27.25 7.49 17.46
N ASN A 589 -26.36 6.58 17.04
CA ASN A 589 -26.49 5.80 15.81
C ASN A 589 -26.63 6.69 14.54
N THR A 590 -26.06 7.90 14.56
CA THR A 590 -26.07 8.84 13.44
C THR A 590 -25.10 8.41 12.33
N TYR A 591 -24.15 7.53 12.64
CA TYR A 591 -23.45 6.77 11.60
C TYR A 591 -24.42 5.79 10.94
N ALA A 592 -24.75 6.03 9.67
CA ALA A 592 -25.70 5.23 8.88
C ALA A 592 -25.29 3.76 8.64
N THR A 593 -24.16 3.29 9.17
CA THR A 593 -23.62 1.95 8.88
C THR A 593 -23.32 1.19 10.17
N GLN A 594 -24.22 0.29 10.54
CA GLN A 594 -23.98 -0.71 11.57
C GLN A 594 -23.19 -1.88 10.99
N LEU A 595 -22.16 -2.34 11.71
CA LEU A 595 -21.46 -3.55 11.35
C LEU A 595 -22.32 -4.78 11.66
N PRO A 596 -22.37 -5.78 10.76
CA PRO A 596 -23.13 -7.00 11.01
C PRO A 596 -22.38 -7.87 12.03
N TYR A 597 -22.95 -8.00 13.23
CA TYR A 597 -22.47 -8.92 14.26
C TYR A 597 -23.18 -10.27 14.16
N GLY A 598 -22.47 -11.34 14.52
CA GLY A 598 -23.02 -12.69 14.54
C GLY A 598 -22.13 -13.69 15.27
N ASP A 599 -22.68 -14.88 15.49
CA ASP A 599 -22.04 -15.97 16.24
C ASP A 599 -21.42 -17.03 15.31
N TYR A 600 -21.50 -16.83 13.99
CA TYR A 600 -21.13 -17.85 13.01
C TYR A 600 -19.75 -17.59 12.41
N LEU A 601 -19.24 -18.60 11.68
CA LEU A 601 -17.91 -18.54 11.07
C LEU A 601 -17.80 -17.36 10.10
N GLY A 602 -16.83 -16.47 10.35
CA GLY A 602 -16.58 -15.28 9.52
C GLY A 602 -17.41 -14.05 9.87
N ASP A 603 -18.30 -14.13 10.87
CA ASP A 603 -19.00 -12.97 11.41
C ASP A 603 -18.10 -12.14 12.33
N LEU A 604 -18.50 -10.90 12.57
CA LEU A 604 -17.89 -10.06 13.60
C LEU A 604 -18.51 -10.36 14.96
N THR A 605 -17.67 -10.52 15.98
CA THR A 605 -18.09 -10.75 17.35
C THR A 605 -17.57 -9.62 18.24
N ASP A 606 -18.39 -9.18 19.19
CA ASP A 606 -18.00 -8.14 20.16
C ASP A 606 -17.14 -8.75 21.28
N GLU A 607 -15.87 -8.33 21.34
CA GLU A 607 -14.88 -8.79 22.33
C GLU A 607 -15.12 -8.20 23.73
N LEU A 608 -15.86 -7.08 23.83
CA LEU A 608 -16.17 -6.39 25.08
C LEU A 608 -17.58 -6.69 25.59
N LYS A 609 -18.38 -7.43 24.81
CA LYS A 609 -19.75 -7.87 25.13
C LYS A 609 -20.72 -6.71 25.38
N LYS A 610 -20.85 -6.26 26.63
CA LYS A 610 -21.73 -5.15 27.07
C LYS A 610 -20.92 -4.04 27.75
N ASP A 611 -19.63 -3.98 27.46
CA ASP A 611 -18.70 -2.96 27.92
C ASP A 611 -18.13 -2.25 26.68
N HIS A 612 -17.50 -1.09 26.86
CA HIS A 612 -16.83 -0.38 25.78
C HIS A 612 -15.58 0.31 26.31
N ILE A 613 -14.68 0.63 25.38
CA ILE A 613 -13.46 1.36 25.68
C ILE A 613 -13.82 2.85 25.81
N ASP A 614 -13.36 3.48 26.88
CA ASP A 614 -13.46 4.92 27.14
C ASP A 614 -12.17 5.64 26.75
N GLU A 615 -11.03 5.00 26.99
CA GLU A 615 -9.72 5.59 26.74
C GLU A 615 -8.77 4.57 26.11
N TRP A 616 -8.12 4.96 25.02
CA TRP A 616 -7.21 4.16 24.21
C TRP A 616 -5.86 4.85 24.08
N VAL A 617 -4.79 4.07 24.17
CA VAL A 617 -3.42 4.49 23.84
C VAL A 617 -2.70 3.39 23.07
N SER A 618 -1.90 3.76 22.07
CA SER A 618 -1.04 2.85 21.33
C SER A 618 0.26 3.53 20.95
N GLU A 619 1.34 2.78 21.07
CA GLU A 619 2.67 3.17 20.60
C GLU A 619 3.02 2.52 19.26
N GLY A 620 2.12 1.70 18.72
CA GLY A 620 2.29 1.03 17.43
C GLY A 620 1.67 -0.37 17.36
N PRO A 621 1.99 -1.11 16.28
CA PRO A 621 1.50 -2.46 16.07
C PRO A 621 1.82 -3.41 17.24
N LYS A 622 0.79 -4.05 17.80
CA LYS A 622 0.87 -4.99 18.94
C LYS A 622 1.47 -4.37 20.21
N ASN A 623 1.32 -3.05 20.35
CA ASN A 623 1.73 -2.28 21.50
C ASN A 623 0.68 -1.22 21.85
N TYR A 624 -0.23 -1.54 22.75
CA TYR A 624 -1.37 -0.69 23.10
C TYR A 624 -1.92 -0.99 24.50
N SER A 625 -2.67 -0.03 25.04
CA SER A 625 -3.42 -0.19 26.27
C SER A 625 -4.77 0.52 26.16
N TYR A 626 -5.78 0.02 26.87
CA TYR A 626 -7.08 0.66 26.93
C TYR A 626 -7.73 0.51 28.31
N VAL A 627 -8.61 1.46 28.64
CA VAL A 627 -9.47 1.44 29.83
C VAL A 627 -10.92 1.40 29.38
N THR A 628 -11.69 0.45 29.90
CA THR A 628 -13.13 0.35 29.65
C THR A 628 -13.93 1.23 30.59
N ARG A 629 -15.17 1.53 30.24
CA ARG A 629 -16.09 2.31 31.09
C ARG A 629 -16.31 1.70 32.48
N LYS A 630 -16.24 0.37 32.58
CA LYS A 630 -16.30 -0.34 33.88
C LYS A 630 -14.98 -0.30 34.68
N GLY A 631 -13.99 0.47 34.23
CA GLY A 631 -12.70 0.64 34.89
C GLY A 631 -11.69 -0.48 34.62
N LYS A 632 -11.96 -1.37 33.65
CA LYS A 632 -11.02 -2.46 33.31
C LYS A 632 -9.91 -1.92 32.42
N ALA A 633 -8.68 -1.93 32.93
CA ALA A 633 -7.49 -1.67 32.12
C ALA A 633 -6.96 -2.96 31.47
N LYS A 634 -6.61 -2.92 30.19
CA LYS A 634 -5.91 -4.00 29.48
C LYS A 634 -4.73 -3.42 28.73
N THR A 635 -3.55 -4.00 28.95
CA THR A 635 -2.34 -3.70 28.19
C THR A 635 -1.96 -4.90 27.32
N VAL A 636 -1.49 -4.62 26.10
CA VAL A 636 -0.89 -5.59 25.18
C VAL A 636 0.44 -5.03 24.72
N CYS A 637 1.54 -5.70 25.10
CA CYS A 637 2.90 -5.32 24.74
C CYS A 637 3.67 -6.52 24.19
N LYS A 638 3.96 -6.54 22.89
CA LYS A 638 4.71 -7.63 22.28
C LYS A 638 6.17 -7.63 22.76
N GLY A 639 6.65 -8.81 23.19
CA GLY A 639 8.05 -9.03 23.59
C GLY A 639 8.31 -8.90 25.09
N PHE A 640 7.28 -8.59 25.87
CA PHE A 640 7.33 -8.45 27.33
C PHE A 640 6.27 -9.36 27.96
N ALA A 641 6.65 -10.11 28.99
CA ALA A 641 5.69 -10.82 29.82
C ALA A 641 4.91 -9.82 30.68
N LEU A 642 3.58 -9.88 30.68
CA LEU A 642 2.74 -9.01 31.53
C LEU A 642 2.61 -9.60 32.94
N SER A 643 3.74 -9.72 33.63
CA SER A 643 3.77 -9.99 35.07
C SER A 643 3.15 -8.81 35.83
N TYR A 644 2.78 -9.03 37.10
CA TYR A 644 2.33 -7.95 37.97
C TYR A 644 3.35 -6.80 38.01
N GLU A 645 4.64 -7.11 38.22
CA GLU A 645 5.72 -6.12 38.23
C GLU A 645 5.79 -5.31 36.92
N ASN A 646 5.74 -5.99 35.77
CA ASN A 646 5.79 -5.32 34.47
C ASN A 646 4.52 -4.52 34.18
N SER A 647 3.36 -4.98 34.66
CA SER A 647 2.08 -4.28 34.47
C SER A 647 2.01 -2.94 35.22
N LEU A 648 2.79 -2.77 36.29
CA LEU A 648 2.92 -1.49 36.99
C LEU A 648 3.70 -0.46 36.17
N GLN A 649 4.63 -0.91 35.33
CA GLN A 649 5.51 -0.05 34.52
C GLN A 649 5.04 0.09 33.06
N LEU A 650 4.32 -0.91 32.52
CA LEU A 650 3.65 -0.91 31.20
C LEU A 650 2.15 -0.65 31.35
N GLY A 651 1.76 0.02 32.44
CA GLY A 651 0.39 0.41 32.68
C GLY A 651 -0.12 1.38 31.62
N HIS A 652 -1.44 1.55 31.56
CA HIS A 652 -2.09 2.51 30.66
C HIS A 652 -1.54 3.94 30.84
N HIS A 653 -1.25 4.34 32.08
CA HIS A 653 -0.70 5.65 32.41
C HIS A 653 0.69 5.87 31.83
N ASN A 654 1.62 4.92 32.01
CA ASN A 654 3.00 5.03 31.53
C ASN A 654 3.05 5.03 29.99
N MET A 655 2.28 4.16 29.32
CA MET A 655 2.18 4.20 27.85
C MET A 655 1.65 5.55 27.38
N LYS A 656 0.66 6.11 28.09
CA LYS A 656 0.17 7.47 27.82
C LYS A 656 1.30 8.48 27.97
N ASP A 657 2.05 8.49 29.06
CA ASP A 657 3.15 9.45 29.23
C ASP A 657 4.21 9.36 28.13
N ILE A 658 4.55 8.15 27.67
CA ILE A 658 5.46 7.94 26.54
C ILE A 658 4.89 8.52 25.24
N VAL A 659 3.64 8.22 24.87
CA VAL A 659 3.03 8.76 23.65
C VAL A 659 2.91 10.29 23.71
N PHE A 660 2.73 10.85 24.90
CA PHE A 660 2.68 12.30 25.12
C PHE A 660 4.08 12.96 25.14
N GLY A 661 5.16 12.17 25.16
CA GLY A 661 6.54 12.67 25.16
C GLY A 661 7.00 13.19 26.51
N ASN A 662 6.42 12.67 27.60
CA ASN A 662 6.84 12.99 28.97
C ASN A 662 8.02 12.12 29.44
N GLU A 663 8.34 11.03 28.73
CA GLU A 663 9.46 10.12 29.02
C GLU A 663 10.11 9.61 27.71
N ASP A 664 11.44 9.75 27.56
CA ASP A 664 12.16 9.42 26.31
C ASP A 664 12.49 7.92 26.15
N ALA A 665 12.48 7.13 27.24
CA ALA A 665 12.54 5.66 27.25
C ALA A 665 12.44 5.11 28.68
N VAL A 666 11.72 4.01 28.87
CA VAL A 666 11.68 3.28 30.16
C VAL A 666 12.57 2.03 30.05
N ALA A 667 13.51 1.89 30.99
CA ALA A 667 14.38 0.72 31.10
C ALA A 667 13.79 -0.31 32.06
N PHE A 668 13.56 -1.54 31.57
CA PHE A 668 12.97 -2.63 32.35
C PHE A 668 14.05 -3.59 32.82
N LYS A 669 14.05 -3.92 34.11
CA LYS A 669 14.88 -5.00 34.67
C LYS A 669 14.04 -6.27 34.75
N PHE A 670 14.54 -7.38 34.22
CA PHE A 670 13.87 -8.68 34.34
C PHE A 670 14.47 -9.45 35.51
N ARG A 671 13.61 -9.93 36.40
CA ARG A 671 13.92 -11.07 37.28
C ARG A 671 13.46 -12.34 36.56
N GLU A 672 14.23 -12.76 35.57
CA GLU A 672 14.02 -14.07 34.96
C GLU A 672 14.75 -15.09 35.84
N ILE A 673 14.06 -16.14 36.30
CA ILE A 673 14.78 -17.35 36.73
C ILE A 673 15.28 -17.97 35.44
N ALA A 674 16.57 -17.80 35.17
CA ALA A 674 17.22 -18.44 34.06
C ALA A 674 17.19 -19.95 34.29
N VAL A 675 16.32 -20.67 33.57
CA VAL A 675 16.66 -22.05 33.21
C VAL A 675 17.66 -21.90 32.07
N SER A 676 18.92 -22.16 32.39
CA SER A 676 20.07 -22.04 31.51
C SER A 676 19.80 -22.71 30.15
N ARG A 677 19.63 -21.90 29.11
CA ARG A 677 19.94 -22.28 27.73
C ARG A 677 20.96 -21.28 27.21
N THR A 678 22.22 -21.67 27.29
CA THR A 678 23.40 -20.96 26.79
C THR A 678 23.34 -20.84 25.27
N HIS A 679 22.80 -19.73 24.75
CA HIS A 679 23.06 -19.32 23.37
C HIS A 679 23.41 -17.82 23.34
N VAL A 680 24.66 -17.51 23.64
CA VAL A 680 25.38 -16.35 23.09
C VAL A 680 26.81 -16.78 22.80
N VAL A 681 27.11 -17.05 21.53
CA VAL A 681 28.47 -17.21 21.03
C VAL A 681 29.00 -15.82 20.75
N SER A 682 29.95 -15.36 21.57
CA SER A 682 30.90 -14.35 21.11
C SER A 682 32.30 -14.93 21.26
N ASN A 683 33.09 -14.70 20.23
CA ASN A 683 34.38 -15.29 19.95
C ASN A 683 35.35 -15.11 21.14
N LYS A 684 35.47 -16.12 22.01
CA LYS A 684 36.60 -16.38 22.91
C LYS A 684 36.36 -17.71 23.63
N GLN A 685 37.26 -18.66 23.38
CA GLN A 685 37.43 -19.92 24.10
C GLN A 685 37.31 -19.70 25.61
N LYS A 686 36.19 -20.11 26.23
CA LYS A 686 36.09 -20.33 27.68
C LYS A 686 35.09 -21.47 27.97
N PRO A 687 35.36 -22.28 29.02
CA PRO A 687 34.45 -23.33 29.47
C PRO A 687 33.10 -22.75 29.91
N ILE A 688 32.07 -23.60 29.92
CA ILE A 688 30.70 -23.26 30.33
C ILE A 688 30.73 -22.72 31.77
N VAL A 689 30.52 -21.42 31.94
CA VAL A 689 30.28 -20.80 33.24
C VAL A 689 28.79 -20.48 33.36
N ILE A 690 28.15 -21.02 34.40
CA ILE A 690 26.74 -20.80 34.72
C ILE A 690 26.66 -19.53 35.57
N GLU A 691 26.30 -18.40 34.98
CA GLU A 691 26.16 -17.13 35.69
C GLU A 691 24.70 -16.65 35.71
N ASN A 692 24.25 -16.18 36.87
CA ASN A 692 22.96 -15.53 37.03
C ASN A 692 23.06 -14.08 36.52
N GLU A 693 22.76 -13.84 35.24
CA GLU A 693 22.69 -12.48 34.70
C GLU A 693 21.28 -11.90 34.80
N ASN A 694 21.16 -10.75 35.47
CA ASN A 694 19.97 -9.91 35.38
C ASN A 694 19.92 -9.23 33.99
N SER A 695 19.03 -9.69 33.12
CA SER A 695 18.84 -9.05 31.81
C SER A 695 17.98 -7.79 31.93
N SER A 696 18.27 -6.78 31.10
CA SER A 696 17.42 -5.60 30.96
C SER A 696 17.01 -5.42 29.50
N LYS A 697 15.74 -5.10 29.25
CA LYS A 697 15.27 -4.71 27.91
C LYS A 697 14.81 -3.26 27.97
N LYS A 698 15.27 -2.47 26.99
CA LYS A 698 14.79 -1.10 26.80
C LYS A 698 13.52 -1.13 25.97
N TYR A 699 12.45 -0.59 26.51
CA TYR A 699 11.22 -0.35 25.78
C TYR A 699 11.30 1.01 25.08
N LYS A 700 10.76 1.10 23.87
CA LYS A 700 10.77 2.32 23.06
C LYS A 700 9.45 2.46 22.33
N PHE A 701 9.07 3.70 22.06
CA PHE A 701 7.97 4.04 21.18
C PHE A 701 8.26 3.56 19.74
N VAL A 702 7.41 2.72 19.14
CA VAL A 702 7.63 2.10 17.81
C VAL A 702 6.44 2.35 16.88
N TYR A 703 6.39 3.56 16.31
CA TYR A 703 5.39 3.94 15.31
C TYR A 703 6.02 4.31 13.96
N ASP A 704 6.42 3.30 13.19
CA ASP A 704 7.12 3.48 11.91
C ASP A 704 6.36 2.91 10.70
N LYS A 705 5.20 2.30 10.92
CA LYS A 705 4.32 1.80 9.85
C LYS A 705 3.41 2.87 9.24
N ARG A 706 3.30 4.03 9.88
CA ARG A 706 2.48 5.17 9.45
C ARG A 706 3.11 6.45 10.02
N VAL A 707 2.88 7.57 9.35
CA VAL A 707 3.35 8.87 9.84
C VAL A 707 2.25 9.54 10.67
N VAL A 708 2.61 10.00 11.87
CA VAL A 708 1.72 10.79 12.73
C VAL A 708 1.53 12.16 12.08
N GLN A 709 0.33 12.44 11.57
CA GLN A 709 -0.07 13.81 11.28
C GLN A 709 -0.27 14.54 12.62
N ASP A 710 0.08 15.83 12.70
CA ASP A 710 0.18 16.54 13.99
C ASP A 710 -1.14 16.52 14.82
N PHE A 711 -2.28 16.27 14.17
CA PHE A 711 -3.57 16.04 14.83
C PHE A 711 -3.73 14.73 15.60
N ASN A 712 -2.91 13.71 15.34
CA ASN A 712 -2.98 12.38 15.95
C ASN A 712 -1.94 12.17 17.07
N SER A 713 -1.19 13.21 17.45
CA SER A 713 -0.21 13.13 18.56
C SER A 713 -0.92 13.27 19.91
N ALA A 714 -0.63 12.39 20.88
CA ALA A 714 -1.43 12.36 22.09
C ALA A 714 -1.24 13.60 22.98
N SER A 715 -0.03 14.18 23.07
CA SER A 715 0.20 15.43 23.82
C SER A 715 -0.40 16.71 23.24
N LYS A 716 -0.86 16.67 21.99
CA LYS A 716 -1.37 17.85 21.27
C LYS A 716 -2.69 17.59 20.54
N GLY A 717 -3.18 16.37 20.52
CA GLY A 717 -4.34 15.91 19.76
C GLY A 717 -5.63 16.02 20.58
N LEU A 718 -6.58 16.77 20.02
CA LEU A 718 -7.88 17.15 20.58
C LEU A 718 -7.85 18.05 21.82
N LEU A 719 -7.06 19.13 21.74
CA LEU A 719 -7.24 20.32 22.59
C LEU A 719 -8.19 21.31 21.89
N SER A 720 -9.19 21.81 22.60
CA SER A 720 -9.96 22.96 22.09
C SER A 720 -9.01 24.12 21.78
N VAL A 721 -9.40 24.97 20.83
CA VAL A 721 -8.62 26.17 20.42
C VAL A 721 -8.12 26.95 21.65
N ASP A 722 -8.96 27.03 22.67
CA ASP A 722 -8.70 27.73 23.92
C ASP A 722 -7.63 27.03 24.78
N LYS A 723 -7.70 25.71 24.91
CA LYS A 723 -6.69 24.95 25.66
C LYS A 723 -5.35 24.92 24.95
N LEU A 724 -5.34 24.80 23.62
CA LEU A 724 -4.11 24.81 22.83
C LEU A 724 -3.48 26.22 22.86
N TYR A 725 -4.28 27.28 22.89
CA TYR A 725 -3.80 28.65 23.06
C TYR A 725 -3.20 28.93 24.43
N GLN A 726 -3.85 28.52 25.53
CA GLN A 726 -3.28 28.74 26.87
C GLN A 726 -1.93 28.04 27.05
N ARG A 727 -1.72 26.90 26.39
CA ARG A 727 -0.47 26.13 26.46
C ARG A 727 0.65 26.72 25.61
N LEU A 728 0.32 27.48 24.57
CA LEU A 728 1.26 28.15 23.67
C LEU A 728 1.42 29.65 24.00
N LYS A 729 0.75 30.11 25.06
CA LYS A 729 0.84 31.48 25.57
C LYS A 729 2.28 31.76 26.01
N GLY A 730 2.86 32.85 25.51
CA GLY A 730 4.27 33.21 25.75
C GLY A 730 5.24 32.76 24.65
N LYS A 731 4.83 31.90 23.70
CA LYS A 731 5.64 31.51 22.53
C LYS A 731 5.34 32.33 21.26
N GLY A 732 4.60 33.44 21.39
CA GLY A 732 4.23 34.32 20.28
C GLY A 732 3.16 33.77 19.31
N ILE A 733 2.55 32.62 19.61
CA ILE A 733 1.51 32.00 18.78
C ILE A 733 0.13 32.50 19.24
N THR A 734 -0.65 33.06 18.33
CA THR A 734 -1.95 33.64 18.67
C THR A 734 -3.06 32.59 18.68
N LYS A 735 -4.16 32.88 19.38
CA LYS A 735 -5.36 32.02 19.41
C LYS A 735 -5.93 31.79 18.00
N LYS A 736 -5.71 32.75 17.10
CA LYS A 736 -6.09 32.71 15.69
C LYS A 736 -5.26 31.69 14.90
N ASP A 737 -3.94 31.67 15.09
CA ASP A 737 -3.05 30.71 14.42
C ASP A 737 -3.40 29.27 14.79
N ILE A 738 -3.77 29.06 16.05
CA ILE A 738 -4.19 27.78 16.60
C ILE A 738 -5.57 27.36 16.08
N SER A 739 -6.50 28.32 15.95
CA SER A 739 -7.83 28.06 15.37
C SER A 739 -7.75 27.70 13.88
N THR A 740 -6.86 28.35 13.13
CA THR A 740 -6.59 28.03 11.72
C THR A 740 -5.94 26.66 11.60
N PHE A 741 -4.90 26.39 12.39
CA PHE A 741 -4.25 25.09 12.46
C PHE A 741 -5.24 23.96 12.76
N ILE A 742 -6.17 24.13 13.71
CA ILE A 742 -7.19 23.12 14.06
C ILE A 742 -8.23 22.93 12.94
N LYS A 743 -8.64 24.00 12.24
CA LYS A 743 -9.62 23.93 11.13
C LYS A 743 -9.09 23.22 9.89
N ASP A 744 -7.78 23.23 9.69
CA ASP A 744 -7.12 22.61 8.52
C ASP A 744 -6.91 21.11 8.69
N GLN A 745 -7.42 20.53 9.77
CA GLN A 745 -7.11 19.17 10.15
C GLN A 745 -8.37 18.32 10.09
N GLU A 746 -8.17 17.10 9.60
CA GLU A 746 -9.23 16.23 9.08
C GLU A 746 -10.37 16.00 10.09
N VAL A 747 -10.06 15.85 11.38
CA VAL A 747 -11.06 15.61 12.45
C VAL A 747 -12.02 16.80 12.63
N ALA A 748 -11.53 18.05 12.54
CA ALA A 748 -12.38 19.24 12.65
C ALA A 748 -13.25 19.46 11.39
N GLN A 749 -12.86 18.87 10.26
CA GLN A 749 -13.60 18.96 8.99
C GLN A 749 -14.71 17.91 8.90
N VAL A 750 -14.50 16.73 9.50
CA VAL A 750 -15.43 15.60 9.51
C VAL A 750 -16.61 15.80 10.49
N HIS A 751 -16.37 16.37 11.68
CA HIS A 751 -17.44 16.63 12.67
C HIS A 751 -18.12 18.00 12.50
N LYS A 752 -17.80 18.72 11.42
CA LYS A 752 -18.43 20.01 11.13
C LYS A 752 -19.85 19.75 10.64
N ARG A 753 -20.87 19.99 11.48
CA ARG A 753 -22.26 20.06 11.00
C ARG A 753 -22.31 21.03 9.83
N LEU A 754 -22.65 20.50 8.64
CA LEU A 754 -22.81 21.32 7.44
C LEU A 754 -23.95 22.31 7.67
N PRO A 755 -23.71 23.63 7.67
CA PRO A 755 -24.80 24.57 7.54
C PRO A 755 -25.45 24.30 6.18
N LYS A 756 -26.79 24.20 6.13
CA LYS A 756 -27.51 24.24 4.85
C LYS A 756 -27.01 25.47 4.09
N PRO A 757 -26.47 25.35 2.86
CA PRO A 757 -25.86 26.48 2.18
C PRO A 757 -26.94 27.53 1.89
N THR A 758 -26.88 28.65 2.60
CA THR A 758 -27.54 29.88 2.18
C THR A 758 -26.54 30.60 1.28
N TYR A 759 -26.84 30.66 -0.01
CA TYR A 759 -26.04 31.44 -0.94
C TYR A 759 -26.29 32.93 -0.65
N LEU A 760 -25.37 33.59 0.04
CA LEU A 760 -25.35 35.04 0.08
C LEU A 760 -24.84 35.52 -1.29
N HIS A 761 -25.72 36.16 -2.06
CA HIS A 761 -25.30 36.85 -3.28
C HIS A 761 -24.21 37.86 -2.92
N ILE A 762 -23.08 37.85 -3.64
CA ILE A 762 -22.10 38.93 -3.54
C ILE A 762 -22.74 40.16 -4.20
N VAL A 763 -23.29 41.06 -3.38
CA VAL A 763 -23.91 42.30 -3.83
C VAL A 763 -22.84 43.40 -3.89
N ALA A 764 -22.33 43.69 -5.09
CA ALA A 764 -21.68 44.96 -5.34
C ALA A 764 -22.77 45.94 -5.81
N ASN A 765 -22.76 47.16 -5.30
CA ASN A 765 -23.83 48.14 -5.51
C ASN A 765 -23.55 49.14 -6.64
N HIS A 766 -22.28 49.34 -6.98
CA HIS A 766 -21.82 50.25 -8.04
C HIS A 766 -20.42 49.82 -8.54
N ILE A 767 -19.99 50.36 -9.67
CA ILE A 767 -18.66 50.21 -10.26
C ILE A 767 -17.63 50.69 -9.25
N ASN A 768 -16.54 49.92 -9.13
CA ASN A 768 -15.48 50.11 -8.15
C ASN A 768 -15.94 49.93 -6.69
N HIS A 769 -17.11 49.36 -6.38
CA HIS A 769 -17.44 49.03 -5.00
C HIS A 769 -16.53 47.90 -4.48
N ILE A 770 -16.46 46.76 -5.18
CA ILE A 770 -15.62 45.62 -4.78
C ILE A 770 -14.82 45.13 -5.98
N TRP A 771 -13.50 45.06 -5.85
CA TRP A 771 -12.61 44.42 -6.81
C TRP A 771 -12.09 43.09 -6.27
N GLN A 772 -12.10 42.07 -7.10
CA GLN A 772 -11.51 40.75 -6.83
C GLN A 772 -10.19 40.60 -7.54
N THR A 773 -9.13 40.20 -6.84
CA THR A 773 -7.79 40.12 -7.44
C THR A 773 -7.14 38.77 -7.16
N ASP A 774 -6.48 38.21 -8.16
CA ASP A 774 -5.76 36.94 -8.06
C ASP A 774 -4.53 36.92 -8.98
N LEU A 775 -3.55 36.07 -8.68
CA LEU A 775 -2.34 35.87 -9.48
C LEU A 775 -2.42 34.57 -10.29
N CYS A 776 -2.46 34.72 -11.60
CA CYS A 776 -2.44 33.61 -12.55
C CYS A 776 -1.00 33.21 -12.90
N ASP A 777 -0.57 32.01 -12.50
CA ASP A 777 0.75 31.45 -12.87
C ASP A 777 0.82 31.09 -14.36
N MET A 778 1.81 31.67 -15.05
CA MET A 778 2.17 31.45 -16.45
C MET A 778 3.66 31.15 -16.62
N SER A 779 4.34 30.73 -15.55
CA SER A 779 5.80 30.51 -15.48
C SER A 779 6.32 29.55 -16.54
N LYS A 780 5.53 28.54 -16.89
CA LYS A 780 5.78 27.58 -17.99
C LYS A 780 6.11 28.26 -19.33
N TYR A 781 5.56 29.46 -19.57
CA TYR A 781 5.72 30.19 -20.84
C TYR A 781 6.70 31.36 -20.73
N ALA A 782 7.32 31.59 -19.57
CA ALA A 782 8.09 32.81 -19.28
C ALA A 782 9.25 33.05 -20.26
N LYS A 783 9.97 31.98 -20.66
CA LYS A 783 11.08 32.06 -21.63
C LYS A 783 10.65 32.69 -22.95
N SER A 784 9.44 32.41 -23.43
CA SER A 784 8.90 32.94 -24.69
C SER A 784 8.11 34.24 -24.53
N ASN A 785 7.92 34.72 -23.29
CA ASN A 785 7.10 35.90 -22.97
C ASN A 785 7.92 36.94 -22.21
N LYS A 786 9.11 37.28 -22.71
CA LYS A 786 9.98 38.35 -22.17
C LYS A 786 10.31 38.20 -20.66
N GLY A 787 10.27 36.96 -20.15
CA GLY A 787 10.53 36.64 -18.74
C GLY A 787 9.35 36.87 -17.79
N TYR A 788 8.15 37.16 -18.30
CA TYR A 788 6.95 37.28 -17.48
C TYR A 788 6.43 35.91 -17.05
N THR A 789 6.30 35.73 -15.73
CA THR A 789 5.98 34.44 -15.08
C THR A 789 4.58 34.43 -14.48
N PHE A 790 4.01 35.58 -14.15
CA PHE A 790 2.68 35.69 -13.55
C PHE A 790 1.85 36.75 -14.26
N LEU A 791 0.52 36.62 -14.19
CA LEU A 791 -0.44 37.64 -14.57
C LEU A 791 -1.27 38.02 -13.34
N LEU A 792 -1.19 39.27 -12.89
CA LEU A 792 -2.06 39.81 -11.86
C LEU A 792 -3.40 40.18 -12.49
N CYS A 793 -4.45 39.42 -12.17
CA CYS A 793 -5.80 39.59 -12.67
C CYS A 793 -6.66 40.29 -11.63
N ILE A 794 -7.36 41.35 -12.02
CA ILE A 794 -8.22 42.16 -11.16
C ILE A 794 -9.57 42.27 -11.86
N VAL A 795 -10.67 41.94 -11.20
CA VAL A 795 -12.03 41.98 -11.75
C VAL A 795 -12.93 42.80 -10.85
N ASP A 796 -13.56 43.81 -11.43
CA ASP A 796 -14.63 44.55 -10.77
C ASP A 796 -15.88 43.67 -10.59
N VAL A 797 -16.37 43.52 -9.36
CA VAL A 797 -17.46 42.58 -9.06
C VAL A 797 -18.80 43.06 -9.62
N TYR A 798 -19.03 44.36 -9.75
CA TYR A 798 -20.29 44.89 -10.26
C TYR A 798 -20.35 44.74 -11.79
N SER A 799 -19.36 45.27 -12.47
CA SER A 799 -19.31 45.35 -13.94
C SER A 799 -18.68 44.13 -14.61
N ARG A 800 -18.01 43.25 -13.86
CA ARG A 800 -17.14 42.17 -14.37
C ARG A 800 -15.97 42.67 -15.24
N TYR A 801 -15.67 43.97 -15.19
CA TYR A 801 -14.58 44.53 -15.97
C TYR A 801 -13.24 44.05 -15.40
N ALA A 802 -12.39 43.50 -16.25
CA ALA A 802 -11.13 42.90 -15.87
C ALA A 802 -9.91 43.72 -16.30
N TYR A 803 -8.90 43.76 -15.43
CA TYR A 803 -7.57 44.30 -15.67
C TYR A 803 -6.54 43.19 -15.48
N VAL A 804 -5.50 43.17 -16.30
CA VAL A 804 -4.43 42.16 -16.21
C VAL A 804 -3.07 42.82 -16.38
N PHE A 805 -2.17 42.55 -15.44
CA PHE A 805 -0.79 43.05 -15.46
C PHE A 805 0.21 41.90 -15.49
N PRO A 806 1.13 41.85 -16.47
CA PRO A 806 2.16 40.82 -16.49
C PRO A 806 3.31 41.14 -15.53
N LEU A 807 3.72 40.15 -14.75
CA LEU A 807 4.74 40.26 -13.70
C LEU A 807 5.85 39.22 -13.92
N LYS A 808 7.12 39.64 -13.78
CA LYS A 808 8.28 38.73 -13.82
C LYS A 808 8.51 38.00 -12.50
N THR A 809 8.00 38.57 -11.40
CA THR A 809 8.13 38.04 -10.05
C THR A 809 6.87 38.35 -9.25
N LYS A 810 6.48 37.45 -8.34
CA LYS A 810 5.38 37.66 -7.37
C LYS A 810 5.79 38.51 -6.15
N SER A 811 6.83 39.34 -6.28
CA SER A 811 7.34 40.14 -5.16
C SER A 811 6.30 41.20 -4.75
N LYS A 812 6.22 41.45 -3.45
CA LYS A 812 5.29 42.46 -2.88
C LYS A 812 5.44 43.81 -3.58
N LEU A 813 6.69 44.21 -3.87
CA LEU A 813 7.01 45.46 -4.55
C LEU A 813 6.50 45.51 -6.00
N ALA A 814 6.59 44.40 -6.76
CA ALA A 814 6.11 44.36 -8.13
C ALA A 814 4.57 44.45 -8.20
N VAL A 815 3.88 43.76 -7.29
CA VAL A 815 2.41 43.83 -7.17
C VAL A 815 1.95 45.21 -6.72
N ALA A 816 2.62 45.80 -5.72
CA ALA A 816 2.31 47.15 -5.23
C ALA A 816 2.43 48.22 -6.33
N LYS A 817 3.50 48.18 -7.14
CA LYS A 817 3.68 49.10 -8.28
C LYS A 817 2.54 49.02 -9.30
N CYS A 818 1.98 47.83 -9.56
CA CYS A 818 0.82 47.69 -10.45
C CYS A 818 -0.46 48.28 -9.84
N PHE A 819 -0.67 48.10 -8.53
CA PHE A 819 -1.79 48.73 -7.84
C PHE A 819 -1.66 50.25 -7.77
N GLU A 820 -0.46 50.79 -7.54
CA GLU A 820 -0.20 52.25 -7.59
C GLU A 820 -0.56 52.83 -8.96
N GLN A 821 -0.15 52.17 -10.05
CA GLN A 821 -0.52 52.57 -11.42
C GLN A 821 -2.03 52.53 -11.67
N LEU A 822 -2.72 51.51 -11.14
CA LEU A 822 -4.16 51.36 -11.32
C LEU A 822 -4.96 52.35 -10.45
N PHE A 823 -4.53 52.60 -9.22
CA PHE A 823 -5.16 53.55 -8.28
C PHE A 823 -5.06 55.01 -8.71
N ALA A 824 -4.06 55.34 -9.54
CA ALA A 824 -3.99 56.64 -10.21
C ALA A 824 -5.16 56.85 -11.19
N GLN A 825 -5.73 55.77 -11.75
CA GLN A 825 -6.80 55.82 -12.75
C GLN A 825 -8.18 55.52 -12.16
N ARG A 826 -8.28 54.57 -11.23
CA ARG A 826 -9.55 54.12 -10.63
C ARG A 826 -9.32 53.68 -9.19
N LYS A 827 -10.23 54.06 -8.29
CA LYS A 827 -10.12 53.77 -6.86
C LYS A 827 -11.30 52.90 -6.42
N PRO A 828 -11.06 51.62 -6.08
CA PRO A 828 -12.10 50.78 -5.49
C PRO A 828 -12.35 51.15 -4.03
N LEU A 829 -13.57 50.93 -3.54
CA LEU A 829 -13.89 51.04 -2.12
C LEU A 829 -13.29 49.86 -1.35
N ASN A 830 -13.44 48.64 -1.89
CA ASN A 830 -12.91 47.42 -1.31
C ASN A 830 -12.17 46.58 -2.35
N ILE A 831 -11.03 46.03 -1.94
CA ILE A 831 -10.30 45.03 -2.72
C ILE A 831 -10.26 43.74 -1.93
N THR A 832 -10.79 42.69 -2.52
CA THR A 832 -10.73 41.33 -2.01
C THR A 832 -9.69 40.56 -2.80
N SER A 833 -8.56 40.30 -2.17
CA SER A 833 -7.54 39.34 -2.62
C SER A 833 -7.60 38.11 -1.72
N ASP A 834 -7.20 36.96 -2.24
CA ASP A 834 -7.29 35.70 -1.50
C ASP A 834 -6.50 35.75 -0.17
N GLN A 835 -7.15 35.35 0.94
CA GLN A 835 -6.45 34.77 2.09
C GLN A 835 -6.73 33.27 2.01
N VAL A 836 -5.67 32.47 2.12
CA VAL A 836 -5.72 31.00 2.05
C VAL A 836 -6.87 30.47 2.91
N GLY A 837 -7.93 29.95 2.26
CA GLY A 837 -9.03 29.25 2.93
C GLY A 837 -10.47 29.74 2.70
N ASP A 838 -10.74 30.80 1.90
CA ASP A 838 -12.13 31.28 1.66
C ASP A 838 -12.51 31.37 0.16
N HIS A 839 -12.50 30.22 -0.54
CA HIS A 839 -12.91 30.12 -1.96
C HIS A 839 -14.39 30.47 -2.23
N THR A 840 -15.21 30.68 -1.19
CA THR A 840 -16.63 31.00 -1.38
C THR A 840 -16.88 32.44 -1.82
N LYS A 841 -15.90 33.35 -1.65
CA LYS A 841 -16.02 34.77 -2.04
C LYS A 841 -15.40 35.13 -3.38
N MET A 842 -14.48 34.35 -3.94
CA MET A 842 -13.62 34.74 -5.08
C MET A 842 -14.03 34.19 -6.45
N GLY A 843 -15.21 33.56 -6.55
CA GLY A 843 -15.62 32.81 -7.73
C GLY A 843 -15.69 33.60 -9.05
N LEU A 844 -15.50 34.92 -9.07
CA LEU A 844 -15.59 35.72 -10.30
C LEU A 844 -14.22 35.95 -10.93
N VAL A 845 -13.20 36.30 -10.15
CA VAL A 845 -11.82 36.36 -10.67
C VAL A 845 -11.29 34.99 -11.03
N GLU A 846 -11.66 33.93 -10.29
CA GLU A 846 -11.29 32.55 -10.65
C GLU A 846 -11.93 32.11 -11.98
N ARG A 847 -13.21 32.45 -12.18
CA ARG A 847 -13.91 32.24 -13.46
C ARG A 847 -13.25 33.02 -14.59
N PHE A 848 -12.88 34.27 -14.34
CA PHE A 848 -12.14 35.08 -15.32
C PHE A 848 -10.78 34.47 -15.65
N ASN A 849 -10.00 34.02 -14.66
CA ASN A 849 -8.69 33.39 -14.86
C ASN A 849 -8.78 32.16 -15.77
N ARG A 850 -9.81 31.33 -15.59
CA ARG A 850 -10.08 30.19 -16.49
C ARG A 850 -10.39 30.65 -17.91
N THR A 851 -11.24 31.67 -18.07
CA THR A 851 -11.58 32.23 -19.39
C THR A 851 -10.36 32.84 -20.07
N LEU A 852 -9.55 33.62 -19.36
CA LEU A 852 -8.34 34.26 -19.89
C LEU A 852 -7.30 33.21 -20.32
N LYS A 853 -7.06 32.17 -19.49
CA LYS A 853 -6.17 31.05 -19.87
C LYS A 853 -6.66 30.33 -21.13
N SER A 854 -7.97 30.15 -21.27
CA SER A 854 -8.55 29.54 -22.48
C SER A 854 -8.36 30.44 -23.72
N LEU A 855 -8.57 31.75 -23.59
CA LEU A 855 -8.32 32.72 -24.67
C LEU A 855 -6.85 32.72 -25.09
N ILE A 856 -5.93 32.77 -24.12
CA ILE A 856 -4.48 32.70 -24.36
C ILE A 856 -4.09 31.37 -25.02
N ALA A 857 -4.59 30.23 -24.53
CA ALA A 857 -4.31 28.92 -25.12
C ALA A 857 -4.81 28.82 -26.57
N ARG A 858 -6.00 29.35 -26.86
CA ARG A 858 -6.57 29.38 -28.21
C ARG A 858 -5.78 30.31 -29.13
N TYR A 859 -5.36 31.47 -28.65
CA TYR A 859 -4.47 32.38 -29.39
C TYR A 859 -3.13 31.71 -29.71
N MET A 860 -2.45 31.16 -28.70
CA MET A 860 -1.19 30.44 -28.88
C MET A 860 -1.31 29.27 -29.86
N THR A 861 -2.45 28.57 -29.85
CA THR A 861 -2.73 27.48 -30.79
C THR A 861 -2.99 28.01 -32.20
N ALA A 862 -3.82 29.06 -32.34
CA ALA A 862 -4.21 29.61 -33.64
C ALA A 862 -3.03 30.27 -34.37
N PHE A 863 -2.18 30.98 -33.64
CA PHE A 863 -1.02 31.69 -34.17
C PHE A 863 0.29 30.92 -33.97
N ARG A 864 0.22 29.68 -33.44
CA ARG A 864 1.35 28.76 -33.16
C ARG A 864 2.53 29.41 -32.45
N THR A 865 2.24 30.40 -31.62
CA THR A 865 3.23 31.12 -30.84
C THR A 865 3.11 30.70 -29.37
N LYS A 866 4.24 30.64 -28.68
CA LYS A 866 4.25 30.58 -27.21
C LYS A 866 4.31 31.98 -26.59
N ASN A 867 4.56 33.02 -27.40
CA ASN A 867 4.53 34.43 -27.00
C ASN A 867 3.08 34.95 -27.10
N TYR A 868 2.41 35.05 -25.95
CA TYR A 868 1.10 35.66 -25.82
C TYR A 868 1.16 37.08 -25.25
N ILE A 869 2.32 37.50 -24.69
CA ILE A 869 2.41 38.78 -23.96
C ILE A 869 2.10 39.97 -24.85
N ASP A 870 2.47 39.87 -26.13
CA ASP A 870 2.25 40.94 -27.12
C ASP A 870 0.76 41.06 -27.53
N ALA A 871 -0.04 40.01 -27.33
CA ALA A 871 -1.48 39.99 -27.61
C ALA A 871 -2.34 40.05 -26.35
N LEU A 872 -1.73 40.05 -25.16
CA LEU A 872 -2.45 40.05 -23.89
C LEU A 872 -3.42 41.24 -23.74
N PRO A 873 -3.06 42.49 -24.11
CA PRO A 873 -4.01 43.62 -24.04
C PRO A 873 -5.27 43.38 -24.89
N ASP A 874 -5.12 42.84 -26.09
CA ASP A 874 -6.24 42.58 -27.01
C ASP A 874 -7.14 41.46 -26.52
N LEU A 875 -6.57 40.42 -25.89
CA LEU A 875 -7.32 39.31 -25.30
C LEU A 875 -8.16 39.75 -24.10
N VAL A 876 -7.63 40.65 -23.27
CA VAL A 876 -8.35 41.23 -22.12
C VAL A 876 -9.42 42.19 -22.61
N MET A 877 -9.13 43.01 -23.61
CA MET A 877 -10.13 43.88 -24.24
C MET A 877 -11.30 43.06 -24.78
N ASN A 878 -11.02 41.98 -25.52
CA ASN A 878 -12.04 41.05 -26.06
C ASN A 878 -12.96 40.50 -24.96
N TYR A 879 -12.42 40.18 -23.78
CA TYR A 879 -13.23 39.78 -22.63
C TYR A 879 -14.14 40.94 -22.16
N ASN A 880 -13.57 42.13 -21.93
CA ASN A 880 -14.32 43.28 -21.40
C ASN A 880 -15.42 43.78 -22.33
N THR A 881 -15.33 43.49 -23.63
CA THR A 881 -16.32 43.91 -24.64
C THR A 881 -17.16 42.74 -25.14
N SER A 882 -16.97 41.54 -24.58
CA SER A 882 -17.81 40.38 -24.85
C SER A 882 -19.07 40.42 -23.98
N PHE A 883 -20.23 40.17 -24.58
CA PHE A 883 -21.48 40.03 -23.84
C PHE A 883 -21.40 38.92 -22.79
N HIS A 884 -21.80 39.24 -21.56
CA HIS A 884 -21.89 38.30 -20.44
C HIS A 884 -23.35 38.03 -20.12
N THR A 885 -23.76 36.77 -20.18
CA THR A 885 -25.15 36.35 -19.92
C THR A 885 -25.63 36.75 -18.53
N THR A 886 -24.74 36.73 -17.53
CA THR A 886 -25.05 37.13 -16.15
C THR A 886 -25.22 38.65 -15.96
N LEU A 887 -24.73 39.47 -16.89
CA LEU A 887 -24.89 40.94 -16.86
C LEU A 887 -25.95 41.45 -17.83
N GLY A 888 -26.35 40.62 -18.80
CA GLY A 888 -27.20 41.04 -19.91
C GLY A 888 -26.55 42.07 -20.86
N LYS A 889 -25.23 42.34 -20.73
CA LYS A 889 -24.45 43.28 -21.57
C LYS A 889 -22.95 42.97 -21.50
N ALA A 890 -22.10 43.71 -22.23
CA ALA A 890 -20.65 43.58 -22.09
C ALA A 890 -20.13 44.34 -20.85
N PRO A 891 -19.06 43.85 -20.18
CA PRO A 891 -18.48 44.53 -19.01
C PRO A 891 -18.16 46.02 -19.21
N ALA A 892 -17.67 46.40 -20.39
CA ALA A 892 -17.34 47.79 -20.75
C ALA A 892 -18.56 48.70 -20.93
N GLU A 893 -19.76 48.13 -21.09
CA GLU A 893 -21.02 48.85 -21.30
C GLU A 893 -21.81 49.06 -20.00
N VAL A 894 -21.33 48.49 -18.88
CA VAL A 894 -21.95 48.66 -17.58
C VAL A 894 -21.70 50.10 -17.09
N LYS A 895 -22.77 50.81 -16.75
CA LYS A 895 -22.76 52.13 -16.10
C LYS A 895 -23.43 52.02 -14.74
N ASP A 896 -23.07 52.89 -13.81
CA ASP A 896 -23.75 52.98 -12.52
C ASP A 896 -25.17 53.50 -12.68
N GLY A 897 -26.14 52.77 -12.13
CA GLY A 897 -27.54 53.20 -12.12
C GLY A 897 -28.39 52.35 -11.19
N ARG A 898 -29.12 53.00 -10.28
CA ARG A 898 -30.27 52.38 -9.61
C ARG A 898 -31.41 52.26 -10.63
N SER A 899 -31.94 51.06 -10.81
CA SER A 899 -33.25 50.64 -10.27
C SER A 899 -33.61 49.25 -10.79
N CYS A 900 -34.14 48.41 -9.90
CA CYS A 900 -34.82 47.15 -10.18
C CYS A 900 -35.92 47.31 -11.24
N ALA A 901 -35.95 46.39 -12.20
CA ALA A 901 -37.15 45.66 -12.65
C ALA A 901 -36.81 44.73 -13.83
N ASP A 902 -37.60 43.67 -13.98
CA ASP A 902 -37.83 42.86 -15.19
C ASP A 902 -37.12 41.49 -15.34
N ILE A 903 -37.66 40.50 -14.59
CA ILE A 903 -38.60 39.45 -15.04
C ILE A 903 -38.15 38.31 -16.02
N LYS A 904 -38.28 37.09 -15.46
CA LYS A 904 -38.93 35.82 -15.90
C LYS A 904 -38.29 34.81 -16.89
N ASP A 905 -38.33 33.56 -16.40
CA ASP A 905 -38.74 32.27 -16.99
C ASP A 905 -38.44 31.91 -18.45
N ALA A 906 -37.83 30.73 -18.65
CA ALA A 906 -38.35 29.62 -19.48
C ALA A 906 -37.28 28.53 -19.77
N ASP A 907 -37.43 27.38 -19.13
CA ASP A 907 -37.49 26.01 -19.67
C ASP A 907 -36.75 25.51 -20.95
N ILE A 908 -36.13 24.31 -20.77
CA ILE A 908 -35.87 23.14 -21.66
C ILE A 908 -34.79 23.20 -22.78
N PHE A 909 -33.77 22.31 -22.68
CA PHE A 909 -33.45 21.17 -23.60
C PHE A 909 -31.98 20.68 -23.49
N THR A 910 -31.80 19.36 -23.41
CA THR A 910 -30.56 18.62 -23.68
C THR A 910 -30.29 18.52 -25.19
N LYS A 911 -29.04 18.73 -25.63
CA LYS A 911 -28.51 18.23 -26.92
C LYS A 911 -26.97 18.25 -26.94
N GLY A 912 -26.36 17.09 -27.22
CA GLY A 912 -24.95 17.01 -27.61
C GLY A 912 -24.72 17.47 -29.06
N TYR A 913 -23.50 17.89 -29.41
CA TYR A 913 -23.07 18.02 -30.80
C TYR A 913 -21.55 17.86 -30.99
N VAL A 914 -21.21 17.13 -32.07
CA VAL A 914 -19.89 16.98 -32.70
C VAL A 914 -19.75 18.03 -33.82
N ALA A 915 -18.54 18.53 -34.09
CA ALA A 915 -18.29 19.66 -35.01
C ALA A 915 -18.46 19.32 -36.52
N LYS A 916 -19.09 20.21 -37.30
CA LYS A 916 -19.17 20.18 -38.80
C LYS A 916 -19.11 21.61 -39.37
N TRP A 917 -18.42 21.81 -40.52
CA TRP A 917 -18.11 23.11 -41.16
C TRP A 917 -19.01 23.39 -42.40
N SER A 918 -19.10 24.65 -42.86
CA SER A 918 -19.85 25.07 -44.07
C SER A 918 -18.91 25.63 -45.16
N THR A 919 -19.29 25.52 -46.44
CA THR A 919 -18.49 25.81 -47.65
C THR A 919 -18.87 27.12 -48.37
N SER A 920 -19.83 27.90 -47.87
CA SER A 920 -20.35 29.10 -48.57
C SER A 920 -19.58 30.39 -48.25
N VAL A 921 -19.60 31.35 -49.19
CA VAL A 921 -18.98 32.68 -49.09
C VAL A 921 -20.01 33.77 -48.80
N TYR A 922 -19.64 34.71 -47.94
CA TYR A 922 -20.54 35.70 -47.34
C TYR A 922 -19.85 37.08 -47.32
N GLN A 923 -20.47 38.15 -46.79
CA GLN A 923 -19.83 39.47 -46.64
C GLN A 923 -20.11 40.08 -45.27
N ILE A 924 -19.14 40.75 -44.63
CA ILE A 924 -19.35 41.46 -43.36
C ILE A 924 -20.13 42.73 -43.70
N VAL A 925 -21.38 42.76 -43.25
CA VAL A 925 -22.34 43.83 -43.53
C VAL A 925 -22.43 44.82 -42.38
N ASN A 926 -22.08 44.40 -41.16
CA ASN A 926 -22.02 45.28 -40.00
C ASN A 926 -21.15 44.70 -38.86
N VAL A 927 -20.56 45.57 -38.04
CA VAL A 927 -19.73 45.19 -36.88
C VAL A 927 -20.33 45.89 -35.65
N ASP A 928 -20.75 45.10 -34.66
CA ASP A 928 -21.35 45.60 -33.43
C ASP A 928 -20.48 45.14 -32.25
N GLY A 929 -19.57 46.03 -31.82
CA GLY A 929 -18.46 45.70 -30.93
C GLY A 929 -17.49 44.71 -31.58
N PHE A 930 -17.14 43.62 -30.87
CA PHE A 930 -16.24 42.56 -31.35
C PHE A 930 -16.98 41.39 -32.03
N LYS A 931 -18.22 41.63 -32.48
CA LYS A 931 -19.08 40.66 -33.16
C LYS A 931 -19.47 41.18 -34.54
N PHE A 932 -19.25 40.35 -35.55
CA PHE A 932 -19.48 40.59 -36.97
C PHE A 932 -20.84 40.03 -37.40
N ILE A 933 -21.61 40.84 -38.12
CA ILE A 933 -22.83 40.44 -38.83
C ILE A 933 -22.43 40.26 -40.29
N VAL A 934 -22.83 39.15 -40.88
CA VAL A 934 -22.35 38.70 -42.18
C VAL A 934 -23.54 38.22 -43.04
N ALA A 935 -23.53 38.47 -44.35
CA ALA A 935 -24.61 38.26 -45.31
C ALA A 935 -24.24 37.28 -46.42
N GLY A 936 -25.19 36.49 -46.92
CA GLY A 936 -25.05 35.63 -48.09
C GLY A 936 -24.86 36.41 -49.38
N ALA A 937 -24.47 35.70 -50.44
CA ALA A 937 -24.34 36.26 -51.79
C ALA A 937 -25.64 36.93 -52.31
N ASN A 938 -26.79 36.63 -51.71
CA ASN A 938 -28.10 37.22 -51.97
C ASN A 938 -28.36 38.53 -51.18
N GLY A 939 -27.36 39.09 -50.50
CA GLY A 939 -27.46 40.37 -49.74
C GLY A 939 -28.15 40.24 -48.38
N VAL A 940 -28.72 39.06 -48.13
CA VAL A 940 -29.40 38.65 -46.92
C VAL A 940 -28.31 38.35 -45.84
N ASP A 941 -28.08 39.27 -44.85
CA ASP A 941 -27.47 39.04 -43.49
C ASP A 941 -27.67 37.60 -42.92
N LEU A 942 -27.15 37.28 -41.74
CA LEU A 942 -27.49 36.06 -40.99
C LEU A 942 -27.92 36.36 -39.56
N LYS A 943 -28.93 35.65 -39.01
CA LYS A 943 -29.70 36.04 -37.76
C LYS A 943 -28.81 36.04 -36.52
N ARG A 944 -27.55 35.66 -36.71
CA ARG A 944 -26.52 35.40 -35.73
C ARG A 944 -25.36 36.38 -35.92
N ARG A 945 -24.66 36.68 -34.83
CA ARG A 945 -23.45 37.50 -34.81
C ARG A 945 -22.24 36.60 -34.53
N PHE A 946 -21.13 36.83 -35.20
CA PHE A 946 -19.96 35.95 -35.23
C PHE A 946 -18.75 36.65 -34.62
N ARG A 947 -17.92 35.98 -33.83
CA ARG A 947 -16.70 36.59 -33.24
C ARG A 947 -15.52 36.49 -34.22
N HIS A 948 -14.46 37.28 -34.04
CA HIS A 948 -13.35 37.34 -35.02
C HIS A 948 -12.71 35.97 -35.30
N TYR A 949 -12.57 35.15 -34.26
CA TYR A 949 -11.99 33.82 -34.38
C TYR A 949 -12.97 32.79 -34.98
N GLU A 950 -14.22 33.18 -35.20
CA GLU A 950 -15.27 32.41 -35.89
C GLU A 950 -15.40 32.83 -37.37
N LEU A 951 -14.45 33.59 -37.92
CA LEU A 951 -14.45 34.02 -39.31
C LEU A 951 -13.04 33.87 -39.91
N GLN A 952 -12.97 33.54 -41.20
CA GLN A 952 -11.72 33.39 -41.93
C GLN A 952 -11.79 34.22 -43.22
N LYS A 953 -10.79 35.10 -43.44
CA LYS A 953 -10.74 36.02 -44.59
C LYS A 953 -10.18 35.31 -45.81
N VAL A 954 -10.81 35.48 -46.98
CA VAL A 954 -10.43 34.78 -48.22
C VAL A 954 -10.54 35.75 -49.40
N ASN A 955 -9.63 35.63 -50.37
CA ASN A 955 -9.39 36.66 -51.39
C ASN A 955 -10.06 36.40 -52.76
N LYS A 956 -10.81 35.29 -52.91
CA LYS A 956 -11.71 34.94 -54.04
C LYS A 956 -12.42 33.60 -53.80
N ALA A 957 -13.67 33.47 -54.26
CA ALA A 957 -14.45 32.24 -54.09
C ALA A 957 -14.14 31.21 -55.19
N VAL A 958 -13.87 29.94 -54.83
CA VAL A 958 -13.74 28.83 -55.78
C VAL A 958 -14.38 27.57 -55.18
N THR A 959 -15.37 27.02 -55.88
CA THR A 959 -16.02 25.72 -55.63
C THR A 959 -15.27 24.61 -56.35
N ALA A 960 -14.94 23.49 -55.69
CA ALA A 960 -14.84 22.16 -56.30
C ALA A 960 -14.58 21.05 -55.26
N ASN A 961 -14.80 19.81 -55.72
CA ASN A 961 -15.37 18.66 -55.01
C ASN A 961 -14.36 17.69 -54.37
N LEU A 962 -14.94 16.79 -53.56
CA LEU A 962 -14.35 15.74 -52.73
C LEU A 962 -13.71 14.59 -53.54
N ASP A 963 -12.59 14.02 -53.07
CA ASP A 963 -12.45 12.59 -52.69
C ASP A 963 -11.04 12.25 -52.12
N ASP A 964 -11.07 11.48 -51.02
CA ASP A 964 -9.99 10.94 -50.14
C ASP A 964 -9.29 9.69 -50.81
N PRO A 965 -8.32 8.90 -50.26
CA PRO A 965 -7.55 8.96 -48.99
C PRO A 965 -6.05 8.53 -49.04
N LYS A 966 -5.24 8.89 -48.01
CA LYS A 966 -4.25 8.03 -47.27
C LYS A 966 -3.16 8.78 -46.45
N VAL A 967 -2.99 8.31 -45.20
CA VAL A 967 -1.90 8.46 -44.19
C VAL A 967 -1.63 9.84 -43.58
N LYS A 968 -2.07 10.04 -42.32
CA LYS A 968 -1.86 11.28 -41.53
C LYS A 968 -0.51 11.29 -40.78
N ARG A 969 0.43 12.11 -41.25
CA ARG A 969 1.39 12.81 -40.36
C ARG A 969 0.62 13.88 -39.57
N THR A 970 1.02 14.23 -38.35
CA THR A 970 0.35 15.32 -37.63
C THR A 970 0.60 16.67 -38.33
N ARG A 971 -0.46 17.47 -38.47
CA ARG A 971 -0.51 18.74 -39.21
C ARG A 971 0.53 19.78 -38.74
N THR A 972 1.02 19.63 -37.52
CA THR A 972 2.04 20.51 -36.94
C THR A 972 3.41 20.29 -37.57
N GLN A 973 3.78 19.03 -37.87
CA GLN A 973 5.11 18.66 -38.36
C GLN A 973 5.32 18.99 -39.84
N ALA A 974 4.30 18.79 -40.69
CA ALA A 974 4.40 19.10 -42.12
C ALA A 974 4.26 20.61 -42.44
N GLN A 975 3.54 21.37 -41.61
CA GLN A 975 3.37 22.81 -41.81
C GLN A 975 4.50 23.64 -41.18
N ALA A 976 5.09 23.19 -40.06
CA ALA A 976 6.31 23.78 -39.50
C ALA A 976 7.50 23.70 -40.47
N ALA A 977 7.63 22.59 -41.22
CA ALA A 977 8.72 22.39 -42.17
C ALA A 977 8.58 23.20 -43.48
N ARG A 978 7.37 23.68 -43.82
CA ARG A 978 7.14 24.46 -45.05
C ARG A 978 7.10 25.97 -44.79
N GLU A 979 6.61 26.43 -43.64
CA GLU A 979 6.63 27.85 -43.24
C GLU A 979 8.00 28.31 -42.69
N LEU A 980 8.87 27.38 -42.23
CA LEU A 980 10.29 27.66 -41.92
C LEU A 980 11.10 28.09 -43.15
N LYS A 981 10.61 27.86 -44.37
CA LYS A 981 11.34 28.16 -45.62
C LYS A 981 11.03 29.53 -46.24
N GLU A 982 10.09 30.31 -45.71
CA GLU A 982 9.68 31.61 -46.32
C GLU A 982 9.86 32.84 -45.41
N LEU A 983 10.65 32.75 -44.33
CA LEU A 983 11.12 33.91 -43.58
C LEU A 983 12.54 34.31 -44.01
N PRO A 984 12.75 35.59 -44.39
CA PRO A 984 13.96 36.30 -44.00
C PRO A 984 13.63 37.65 -43.31
N ILE A 985 14.44 37.98 -42.30
CA ILE A 985 14.27 39.10 -41.34
C ILE A 985 14.82 40.42 -41.94
N THR A 986 14.22 41.59 -41.64
CA THR A 986 14.84 42.72 -40.89
C THR A 986 14.15 44.12 -41.03
N THR A 987 13.93 44.75 -39.85
CA THR A 987 13.86 46.21 -39.50
C THR A 987 12.74 47.18 -39.96
N LYS A 988 12.48 48.19 -39.08
CA LYS A 988 11.31 49.10 -38.85
C LYS A 988 11.06 50.21 -39.90
N LEU A 989 9.81 50.76 -39.97
CA LEU A 989 9.37 52.18 -39.71
C LEU A 989 7.84 52.42 -40.09
N PRO A 990 7.15 53.56 -39.82
CA PRO A 990 5.94 53.63 -38.96
C PRO A 990 4.60 54.24 -39.52
N THR A 991 3.54 54.16 -38.68
CA THR A 991 2.37 55.08 -38.37
C THR A 991 1.08 55.30 -39.23
N ARG A 992 -0.09 55.06 -38.55
CA ARG A 992 -1.45 55.72 -38.53
C ARG A 992 -2.36 55.69 -39.79
N LEU A 993 -3.72 55.73 -39.79
CA LEU A 993 -4.89 55.68 -38.86
C LEU A 993 -6.20 55.60 -39.71
N ARG A 994 -7.30 55.00 -39.17
CA ARG A 994 -8.79 55.25 -39.36
C ARG A 994 -9.40 55.24 -40.80
N SER A 995 -10.67 54.94 -41.10
CA SER A 995 -11.89 54.53 -40.37
C SER A 995 -13.04 54.20 -41.38
N GLU A 996 -13.86 53.19 -41.05
CA GLU A 996 -15.33 52.97 -41.18
C GLU A 996 -16.21 53.56 -42.31
N LYS A 997 -17.07 52.70 -42.90
CA LYS A 997 -18.58 52.67 -42.88
C LYS A 997 -19.11 51.81 -44.05
N ALA A 998 -20.33 51.27 -44.12
CA ALA A 998 -21.23 50.46 -43.27
C ALA A 998 -22.50 50.17 -44.14
N ILE A 999 -23.35 49.20 -43.73
CA ILE A 999 -24.79 48.94 -44.12
C ILE A 999 -25.00 47.88 -45.22
N LYS A 1000 -25.98 46.95 -45.22
CA LYS A 1000 -26.79 46.09 -44.28
C LYS A 1000 -27.77 45.26 -45.16
N GLY A 1001 -28.24 44.07 -44.74
CA GLY A 1001 -29.59 43.56 -45.11
C GLY A 1001 -30.05 42.08 -44.98
N THR A 1002 -30.39 41.55 -43.78
CA THR A 1002 -31.43 40.48 -43.39
C THR A 1002 -31.25 38.94 -43.58
N ARG A 1003 -31.88 38.00 -42.84
CA ARG A 1003 -31.15 36.86 -42.18
C ARG A 1003 -31.64 35.34 -42.26
N PRO A 1004 -30.80 34.25 -42.37
CA PRO A 1004 -31.09 32.92 -41.70
C PRO A 1004 -30.00 32.02 -40.98
N LYS A 1005 -29.92 32.05 -39.63
CA LYS A 1005 -29.42 31.02 -38.66
C LYS A 1005 -28.34 29.93 -39.05
N GLY A 1006 -27.10 30.10 -38.56
CA GLY A 1006 -26.18 29.01 -38.13
C GLY A 1006 -24.83 28.82 -38.86
N THR A 1007 -23.71 29.09 -38.15
CA THR A 1007 -22.28 28.72 -38.41
C THR A 1007 -21.45 29.43 -39.52
N PHE A 1008 -20.13 29.53 -39.27
CA PHE A 1008 -18.98 30.31 -39.81
C PHE A 1008 -18.99 30.78 -41.29
N MET A 1009 -18.45 31.97 -41.58
CA MET A 1009 -18.69 32.74 -42.83
C MET A 1009 -17.42 33.40 -43.42
N HIS A 1010 -17.12 33.16 -44.70
CA HIS A 1010 -16.06 33.80 -45.53
C HIS A 1010 -16.44 35.24 -45.91
N VAL A 1011 -15.51 36.21 -46.05
CA VAL A 1011 -15.77 37.61 -46.50
C VAL A 1011 -14.63 38.25 -47.30
N GLU A 1012 -14.96 38.87 -48.45
CA GLU A 1012 -14.09 39.72 -49.28
C GLU A 1012 -14.31 41.22 -49.00
N ILE A 1013 -13.24 42.02 -49.05
CA ILE A 1013 -13.29 43.49 -49.21
C ILE A 1013 -12.17 43.88 -50.19
N PRO A 1014 -12.44 44.70 -51.22
CA PRO A 1014 -11.52 44.94 -52.34
C PRO A 1014 -10.38 45.91 -51.99
N THR A 1015 -9.26 45.76 -52.69
CA THR A 1015 -8.13 46.69 -52.70
C THR A 1015 -8.13 47.53 -53.97
N THR A 1016 -8.16 48.86 -53.86
CA THR A 1016 -7.32 49.78 -54.67
C THR A 1016 -7.43 51.25 -54.24
N ARG A 1017 -6.25 51.79 -53.85
CA ARG A 1017 -5.60 53.06 -54.25
C ARG A 1017 -6.12 54.46 -53.79
N PRO A 1018 -5.21 55.48 -53.77
CA PRO A 1018 -5.12 56.55 -52.78
C PRO A 1018 -5.39 57.97 -53.32
N LEU A 1019 -5.40 58.96 -52.42
CA LEU A 1019 -4.99 60.39 -52.55
C LEU A 1019 -6.04 61.44 -52.12
N LYS A 1020 -5.53 62.42 -51.35
CA LYS A 1020 -5.97 63.81 -51.11
C LYS A 1020 -7.32 63.95 -50.37
N LYS A 1021 -7.47 64.78 -49.34
CA LYS A 1021 -6.68 65.90 -48.79
C LYS A 1021 -6.93 65.94 -47.28
#